data_AF-Q2JLY4-F1
#
_entry.id   AF-Q2JLY4-F1
#
_cell.length_a   1.000
_cell.length_b   1.000
_cell.length_c   1.000
_cell.angle_alpha   90.00
_cell.angle_beta   90.00
_cell.angle_gamma   90.00
#
_symmetry.space_group_name_H-M   'P 1'
#
loop_
_entity.id
_entity.type
_entity.pdbx_description
1 polymer ?
#
loop_
_entity_poly.entity_id
_entity_poly.type
_entity_poly.pdbx_seq_one_letter_code
_entity_poly.pdbx_strand_id
1 'polypeptide(L)'
;MNSTIIVTGADSKFFELVQGTILSIREKPQGSSVDIAFLDVGCTPEQLKWISQHVDYIVEPGWTYDIPDIDRQPGYLKAQLCRPFIADYFPGYEVYIWLDADTWVQDWSAIELFILGARHKGFAIAIEPLNTLFTPSVSLHVSFLFAKYWDYFHLTDCTPEHSNLHLMPVLNTGAISGRSDSFVWSRWKYRLGQCISNLSRVFRGLDKPYYGEQHALNATIYRDCGIDIVELLPSHCHWACHQKLPLWDPQRKLWVDCFPPHNPIGIMHLAGDAKLAPTHIALTTEGFKVEVSLRYPGPVANPARRYDYVAASLRRIHLDHSFPLMIAAEPSSHPWPYLRKEVPHLWYADQRKPGIGFVSRDEAHILYNTALKLQGKNALEIGCWLGWSTAHLAAGGVILDVVDPALADPQIYGSVDQSLRSAGVRSNVNLYPGYSPGKVEEIAQQEDCRWSLIFIDGNHDSPAPLQDAQVAERYAAEDALILFHNLASPDVAEGLNYLRDRGWNTMIYQTMQIMGVAWRGNVKPVEHIPDPAVNWTLPEHLKDYPVCNLELSRVLEKVKFFTLLGFERLWSLYSLAKQVCEEDIPGNFVECGVCRGGSSALLAWVIKNYSRRPRKLYAFDTFSGMPDPTEVDRDYRGVAANDTGCGSGALAAPISENLEVIARELGVWDLIVPVPGLFADTLPVYREQVSEIALLHADADWYQSTMDIFRHLYHQVNPRGFIQVDDYHDWQGCCKAVHDFEQEIRAFFQLHSVDYSGVWLSPSENLVVMRDSLTETSKPQGIRLSKINVGLFPYWEMETEQLIQELEGLLEPILRSPQPEDYALIFLGDPDPQLANQTLEIAAGNIALRLMEEGLELSREPFCSVVAGLNPYQWERLIPQLNYRYLLKRERFPKGLRPAIQKLPVLLLAS
;
A
#
# COMPACT_ATOMS: atom_id res chain seq x y z
N MET A 1 20.78 -17.63 39.94
CA MET A 1 19.36 -17.44 40.32
C MET A 1 18.82 -16.35 39.43
N ASN A 2 17.68 -16.57 38.81
CA ASN A 2 17.05 -15.55 37.98
C ASN A 2 16.63 -14.38 38.85
N SER A 3 16.91 -13.15 38.40
CA SER A 3 16.49 -11.94 39.12
C SER A 3 15.01 -11.62 38.94
N THR A 4 14.36 -12.24 37.94
CA THR A 4 13.01 -11.91 37.50
C THR A 4 12.16 -13.15 37.40
N ILE A 5 10.91 -13.05 37.85
CA ILE A 5 9.87 -14.07 37.67
C ILE A 5 8.66 -13.48 36.94
N ILE A 6 8.09 -14.26 36.01
CA ILE A 6 6.82 -13.94 35.35
C ILE A 6 5.71 -14.80 35.98
N VAL A 7 4.64 -14.16 36.41
CA VAL A 7 3.52 -14.79 37.10
C VAL A 7 2.26 -14.65 36.26
N THR A 8 1.53 -15.75 36.08
CA THR A 8 0.20 -15.76 35.47
C THR A 8 -0.72 -16.72 36.25
N GLY A 9 -2.03 -16.68 36.02
CA GLY A 9 -2.98 -17.54 36.72
C GLY A 9 -4.32 -17.65 36.03
N ALA A 10 -4.91 -18.85 36.06
CA ALA A 10 -6.13 -19.17 35.33
C ALA A 10 -6.96 -20.26 36.03
N ASP A 11 -8.25 -20.32 35.69
CA ASP A 11 -9.08 -21.50 35.94
C ASP A 11 -9.21 -22.33 34.65
N SER A 12 -9.95 -23.45 34.73
CA SER A 12 -10.19 -24.32 33.57
C SER A 12 -10.86 -23.64 32.37
N LYS A 13 -11.58 -22.51 32.54
CA LYS A 13 -12.24 -21.83 31.41
C LYS A 13 -11.25 -21.02 30.57
N PHE A 14 -10.20 -20.50 31.22
CA PHE A 14 -9.15 -19.71 30.58
C PHE A 14 -7.93 -20.55 30.18
N PHE A 15 -8.02 -21.88 30.31
CA PHE A 15 -6.90 -22.79 30.05
C PHE A 15 -6.27 -22.59 28.66
N GLU A 16 -7.08 -22.55 27.59
CA GLU A 16 -6.55 -22.35 26.22
C GLU A 16 -5.78 -21.04 26.08
N LEU A 17 -6.25 -19.96 26.71
CA LEU A 17 -5.60 -18.66 26.63
C LEU A 17 -4.28 -18.64 27.42
N VAL A 18 -4.25 -19.23 28.61
CA VAL A 18 -3.01 -19.27 29.41
C VAL A 18 -1.97 -20.21 28.82
N GLN A 19 -2.38 -21.24 28.06
CA GLN A 19 -1.44 -21.98 27.23
C GLN A 19 -0.73 -21.05 26.25
N GLY A 20 -1.47 -20.15 25.60
CA GLY A 20 -0.91 -19.10 24.74
C GLY A 20 0.05 -18.17 25.48
N THR A 21 -0.31 -17.71 26.68
CA THR A 21 0.59 -16.89 27.53
C THR A 21 1.91 -17.61 27.80
N ILE A 22 1.85 -18.85 28.30
CA ILE A 22 3.02 -19.62 28.70
C ILE A 22 3.90 -19.97 27.49
N LEU A 23 3.32 -20.46 26.40
CA LEU A 23 4.06 -20.83 25.20
C LEU A 23 4.73 -19.61 24.56
N SER A 24 4.03 -18.48 24.49
CA SER A 24 4.58 -17.24 23.94
C SER A 24 5.81 -16.72 24.68
N ILE A 25 5.99 -17.09 25.95
CA ILE A 25 7.20 -16.81 26.74
C ILE A 25 8.25 -17.86 26.44
N ARG A 26 7.91 -19.15 26.58
CA ARG A 26 8.86 -20.27 26.48
C ARG A 26 9.47 -20.46 25.10
N GLU A 27 8.75 -20.12 24.05
CA GLU A 27 9.22 -20.24 22.66
C GLU A 27 10.19 -19.11 22.27
N LYS A 28 10.33 -18.06 23.11
CA LYS A 28 11.33 -17.00 22.90
C LYS A 28 12.70 -17.42 23.45
N PRO A 29 13.81 -17.09 22.75
CA PRO A 29 15.16 -17.40 23.22
C PRO A 29 15.42 -16.96 24.67
N GLN A 30 14.99 -15.75 25.01
CA GLN A 30 15.15 -15.15 26.33
C GLN A 30 14.25 -15.78 27.40
N GLY A 31 13.06 -16.24 27.04
CA GLY A 31 12.09 -16.83 27.97
C GLY A 31 12.43 -18.26 28.39
N SER A 32 13.35 -18.93 27.70
CA SER A 32 13.88 -20.24 28.10
C SER A 32 14.56 -20.23 29.48
N SER A 33 15.11 -19.08 29.89
CA SER A 33 15.84 -18.92 31.14
C SER A 33 15.09 -18.15 32.23
N VAL A 34 13.87 -17.63 31.98
CA VAL A 34 13.11 -16.86 32.98
C VAL A 34 12.20 -17.79 33.78
N ASP A 35 12.15 -17.64 35.10
CA ASP A 35 11.24 -18.47 35.90
C ASP A 35 9.78 -18.04 35.68
N ILE A 36 8.89 -19.01 35.49
CA ILE A 36 7.44 -18.80 35.34
C ILE A 36 6.72 -19.44 36.51
N ALA A 37 5.86 -18.65 37.16
CA ALA A 37 4.95 -19.11 38.20
C ALA A 37 3.50 -19.10 37.70
N PHE A 38 2.76 -20.16 38.04
CA PHE A 38 1.34 -20.30 37.75
C PHE A 38 0.51 -20.33 39.04
N LEU A 39 -0.51 -19.49 39.10
CA LEU A 39 -1.52 -19.50 40.15
C LEU A 39 -2.76 -20.29 39.70
N ASP A 40 -2.97 -21.47 40.29
CA ASP A 40 -4.12 -22.33 39.99
C ASP A 40 -5.35 -21.89 40.77
N VAL A 41 -6.40 -21.48 40.06
CA VAL A 41 -7.67 -21.04 40.68
C VAL A 41 -8.86 -21.90 40.26
N GLY A 42 -8.61 -23.08 39.71
CA GLY A 42 -9.65 -24.05 39.33
C GLY A 42 -9.38 -24.83 38.05
N CYS A 43 -8.13 -25.21 37.77
CA CYS A 43 -7.77 -26.09 36.66
C CYS A 43 -8.07 -27.57 36.96
N THR A 44 -8.26 -28.38 35.91
CA THR A 44 -8.40 -29.83 36.05
C THR A 44 -7.02 -30.51 36.26
N PRO A 45 -6.96 -31.74 36.79
CA PRO A 45 -5.71 -32.48 36.93
C PRO A 45 -4.92 -32.64 35.62
N GLU A 46 -5.61 -32.83 34.49
CA GLU A 46 -5.00 -32.93 33.17
C GLU A 46 -4.37 -31.61 32.71
N GLN A 47 -5.05 -30.50 32.99
CA GLN A 47 -4.56 -29.15 32.70
C GLN A 47 -3.31 -28.83 33.54
N LEU A 48 -3.33 -29.13 34.84
CA LEU A 48 -2.18 -28.95 35.73
C LEU A 48 -0.97 -29.80 35.30
N LYS A 49 -1.22 -31.02 34.82
CA LYS A 49 -0.17 -31.86 34.24
C LYS A 49 0.49 -31.18 33.05
N TRP A 50 -0.27 -30.53 32.17
CA TRP A 50 0.30 -29.77 31.06
C TRP A 50 1.07 -28.54 31.55
N ILE A 51 0.52 -27.79 32.51
CA ILE A 51 1.14 -26.57 33.06
C ILE A 51 2.49 -26.91 33.72
N SER A 52 2.55 -27.98 34.52
CA SER A 52 3.78 -28.40 35.21
C SER A 52 4.94 -28.77 34.29
N GLN A 53 4.69 -28.98 32.99
CA GLN A 53 5.73 -29.23 31.99
C GLN A 53 6.37 -27.95 31.45
N HIS A 54 5.74 -26.79 31.69
CA HIS A 54 6.10 -25.51 31.06
C HIS A 54 6.38 -24.38 32.06
N VAL A 55 6.02 -24.55 33.33
CA VAL A 55 6.26 -23.55 34.40
C VAL A 55 7.11 -24.13 35.53
N ASP A 56 7.78 -23.28 36.29
CA ASP A 56 8.69 -23.66 37.36
C ASP A 56 7.96 -23.85 38.70
N TYR A 57 6.87 -23.09 38.91
CA TYR A 57 6.09 -23.12 40.15
C TYR A 57 4.59 -23.16 39.86
N ILE A 58 3.87 -23.95 40.66
CA ILE A 58 2.40 -23.97 40.70
C ILE A 58 1.96 -23.76 42.14
N VAL A 59 1.10 -22.78 42.39
CA VAL A 59 0.56 -22.46 43.72
C VAL A 59 -0.95 -22.24 43.62
N GLU A 60 -1.72 -22.84 44.51
CA GLU A 60 -3.13 -22.47 44.70
C GLU A 60 -3.22 -21.29 45.67
N PRO A 61 -3.66 -20.08 45.24
CA PRO A 61 -3.79 -18.96 46.14
C PRO A 61 -5.02 -19.13 47.07
N GLY A 62 -4.82 -18.73 48.33
CA GLY A 62 -5.90 -18.63 49.32
C GLY A 62 -6.71 -17.32 49.18
N TRP A 63 -7.77 -17.20 49.99
CA TRP A 63 -8.51 -15.95 50.13
C TRP A 63 -7.82 -15.05 51.16
N THR A 64 -7.08 -14.06 50.69
CA THR A 64 -6.27 -13.18 51.55
C THR A 64 -7.09 -12.11 52.29
N TYR A 65 -8.31 -11.84 51.82
CA TYR A 65 -9.23 -10.87 52.42
C TYR A 65 -10.50 -11.58 52.90
N ASP A 66 -11.24 -10.95 53.83
CA ASP A 66 -12.56 -11.41 54.26
C ASP A 66 -13.60 -11.06 53.18
N ILE A 67 -13.90 -12.03 52.31
CA ILE A 67 -14.80 -11.85 51.16
C ILE A 67 -16.24 -12.17 51.54
N PRO A 68 -17.20 -11.25 51.30
CA PRO A 68 -18.63 -11.54 51.50
C PRO A 68 -19.11 -12.72 50.64
N ASP A 69 -19.92 -13.60 51.22
CA ASP A 69 -20.50 -14.78 50.56
C ASP A 69 -19.44 -15.66 49.85
N ILE A 70 -18.29 -15.88 50.49
CA ILE A 70 -17.10 -16.56 49.93
C ILE A 70 -17.40 -17.86 49.19
N ASP A 71 -18.34 -18.67 49.70
CA ASP A 71 -18.73 -19.97 49.12
C ASP A 71 -19.44 -19.84 47.76
N ARG A 72 -19.95 -18.64 47.44
CA ARG A 72 -20.66 -18.33 46.18
C ARG A 72 -19.79 -17.56 45.19
N GLN A 73 -18.57 -17.19 45.58
CA GLN A 73 -17.70 -16.38 44.73
C GLN A 73 -16.97 -17.23 43.69
N PRO A 74 -16.82 -16.75 42.44
CA PRO A 74 -16.13 -17.50 41.40
C PRO A 74 -14.62 -17.57 41.65
N GLY A 75 -14.02 -18.73 41.35
CA GLY A 75 -12.60 -19.02 41.59
C GLY A 75 -11.63 -18.03 40.95
N TYR A 76 -11.92 -17.52 39.75
CA TYR A 76 -11.08 -16.53 39.07
C TYR A 76 -10.82 -15.25 39.89
N LEU A 77 -11.69 -14.91 40.86
CA LEU A 77 -11.47 -13.74 41.72
C LEU A 77 -10.21 -13.90 42.58
N LYS A 78 -9.84 -15.12 42.96
CA LYS A 78 -8.59 -15.38 43.67
C LYS A 78 -7.39 -14.87 42.87
N ALA A 79 -7.38 -15.09 41.55
CA ALA A 79 -6.31 -14.63 40.67
C ALA A 79 -6.23 -13.10 40.62
N GLN A 80 -7.37 -12.39 40.61
CA GLN A 80 -7.37 -10.92 40.66
C GLN A 80 -6.88 -10.40 42.01
N LEU A 81 -7.39 -10.95 43.12
CA LEU A 81 -7.10 -10.42 44.45
C LEU A 81 -5.69 -10.75 44.97
N CYS A 82 -5.04 -11.75 44.40
CA CYS A 82 -3.70 -12.17 44.79
C CYS A 82 -2.56 -11.39 44.08
N ARG A 83 -2.84 -10.64 43.01
CA ARG A 83 -1.82 -9.88 42.26
C ARG A 83 -0.92 -8.99 43.13
N PRO A 84 -1.44 -8.22 44.11
CA PRO A 84 -0.56 -7.44 44.98
C PRO A 84 0.33 -8.29 45.91
N PHE A 85 0.08 -9.60 46.03
CA PHE A 85 0.77 -10.55 46.91
C PHE A 85 1.72 -11.50 46.17
N ILE A 86 1.96 -11.33 44.86
CA ILE A 86 2.80 -12.27 44.09
C ILE A 86 4.22 -12.43 44.66
N ALA A 87 4.79 -11.37 45.23
CA ALA A 87 6.08 -11.44 45.92
C ALA A 87 6.06 -12.24 47.24
N ASP A 88 4.88 -12.36 47.87
CA ASP A 88 4.71 -13.16 49.08
C ASP A 88 4.58 -14.66 48.73
N TYR A 89 3.95 -14.98 47.60
CA TYR A 89 3.83 -16.36 47.11
C TYR A 89 5.13 -16.91 46.53
N PHE A 90 5.95 -16.05 45.91
CA PHE A 90 7.17 -16.44 45.21
C PHE A 90 8.38 -15.64 45.72
N PRO A 91 8.79 -15.75 47.00
CA PRO A 91 9.88 -14.94 47.53
C PRO A 91 11.23 -15.28 46.88
N GLY A 92 12.11 -14.28 46.76
CA GLY A 92 13.50 -14.46 46.34
C GLY A 92 13.88 -13.80 45.00
N TYR A 93 12.93 -13.21 44.29
CA TYR A 93 13.19 -12.46 43.06
C TYR A 93 13.29 -10.95 43.31
N GLU A 94 14.06 -10.26 42.46
CA GLU A 94 14.19 -8.80 42.47
C GLU A 94 12.99 -8.14 41.79
N VAL A 95 12.58 -8.65 40.62
CA VAL A 95 11.49 -8.10 39.81
C VAL A 95 10.40 -9.15 39.59
N TYR A 96 9.15 -8.75 39.77
CA TYR A 96 7.96 -9.57 39.52
C TYR A 96 7.19 -8.95 38.38
N ILE A 97 6.84 -9.76 37.38
CA ILE A 97 5.97 -9.36 36.27
C ILE A 97 4.69 -10.18 36.40
N TRP A 98 3.53 -9.52 36.36
CA TRP A 98 2.25 -10.18 36.22
C TRP A 98 1.75 -10.07 34.79
N LEU A 99 1.29 -11.19 34.23
CA LEU A 99 0.61 -11.26 32.94
C LEU A 99 -0.72 -11.99 33.10
N ASP A 100 -1.81 -11.38 32.64
CA ASP A 100 -3.12 -12.02 32.63
C ASP A 100 -3.14 -13.25 31.71
N ALA A 101 -3.98 -14.23 32.05
CA ALA A 101 -4.13 -15.49 31.31
C ALA A 101 -4.59 -15.30 29.86
N ASP A 102 -5.14 -14.15 29.50
CA ASP A 102 -5.56 -13.77 28.15
C ASP A 102 -4.59 -12.79 27.49
N THR A 103 -3.32 -12.83 27.91
CA THR A 103 -2.22 -12.13 27.26
C THR A 103 -1.28 -13.11 26.53
N TRP A 104 -0.48 -12.61 25.60
CA TRP A 104 0.67 -13.35 25.06
C TRP A 104 1.76 -12.40 24.58
N VAL A 105 3.01 -12.85 24.63
CA VAL A 105 4.22 -12.07 24.29
C VAL A 105 4.58 -12.26 22.82
N GLN A 106 4.35 -11.23 22.02
CA GLN A 106 4.77 -11.19 20.62
C GLN A 106 6.22 -10.71 20.48
N ASP A 107 6.56 -9.56 21.07
CA ASP A 107 7.91 -8.98 21.08
C ASP A 107 8.45 -8.89 22.51
N TRP A 108 9.66 -9.45 22.70
CA TRP A 108 10.32 -9.54 24.00
C TRP A 108 10.79 -8.18 24.53
N SER A 109 10.98 -7.19 23.65
CA SER A 109 11.38 -5.83 24.03
C SER A 109 10.47 -5.23 25.11
N ALA A 110 9.17 -5.57 25.13
CA ALA A 110 8.26 -5.13 26.18
C ALA A 110 8.61 -5.71 27.56
N ILE A 111 8.96 -6.99 27.64
CA ILE A 111 9.38 -7.62 28.90
C ILE A 111 10.63 -6.94 29.44
N GLU A 112 11.60 -6.61 28.57
CA GLU A 112 12.80 -5.87 28.96
C GLU A 112 12.48 -4.47 29.49
N LEU A 113 11.53 -3.76 28.86
CA LEU A 113 11.07 -2.44 29.32
C LEU A 113 10.31 -2.52 30.65
N PHE A 114 9.50 -3.54 30.88
CA PHE A 114 8.89 -3.80 32.20
C PHE A 114 9.97 -4.02 33.27
N ILE A 115 10.98 -4.86 33.00
CA ILE A 115 12.10 -5.08 33.93
C ILE A 115 12.86 -3.79 34.21
N LEU A 116 13.19 -3.03 33.16
CA LEU A 116 13.94 -1.79 33.27
C LEU A 116 13.15 -0.73 34.07
N GLY A 117 11.87 -0.55 33.76
CA GLY A 117 11.01 0.41 34.45
C GLY A 117 10.83 0.07 35.93
N ALA A 118 10.61 -1.21 36.25
CA ALA A 118 10.53 -1.67 37.64
C ALA A 118 11.85 -1.46 38.39
N ARG A 119 13.01 -1.66 37.76
CA ARG A 119 14.32 -1.38 38.36
C ARG A 119 14.57 0.09 38.58
N HIS A 120 14.16 0.92 37.61
CA HIS A 120 14.41 2.35 37.59
C HIS A 120 13.56 3.10 38.63
N LYS A 121 12.24 2.87 38.65
CA LYS A 121 11.30 3.59 39.51
C LYS A 121 10.65 2.75 40.61
N GLY A 122 10.85 1.44 40.60
CA GLY A 122 10.26 0.49 41.54
C GLY A 122 9.00 -0.20 41.01
N PHE A 123 8.31 0.39 40.02
CA PHE A 123 7.12 -0.19 39.39
C PHE A 123 7.01 0.29 37.94
N ALA A 124 6.47 -0.53 37.05
CA ALA A 124 6.19 -0.15 35.66
C ALA A 124 4.87 -0.72 35.16
N ILE A 125 4.19 0.07 34.33
CA ILE A 125 2.88 -0.23 33.75
C ILE A 125 2.73 0.52 32.43
N ALA A 126 2.12 -0.10 31.42
CA ALA A 126 1.87 0.57 30.16
C ALA A 126 0.63 1.47 30.23
N ILE A 127 0.64 2.55 29.45
CA ILE A 127 -0.54 3.39 29.25
C ILE A 127 -1.44 2.73 28.18
N GLU A 128 -2.75 2.70 28.40
CA GLU A 128 -3.71 2.26 27.38
C GLU A 128 -3.76 3.21 26.17
N PRO A 129 -4.09 2.71 24.96
CA PRO A 129 -4.16 3.55 23.76
C PRO A 129 -5.22 4.67 23.88
N LEU A 130 -4.76 5.93 23.91
CA LEU A 130 -5.58 7.16 24.03
C LEU A 130 -6.62 7.34 22.89
N ASN A 131 -6.56 6.53 21.83
CA ASN A 131 -7.48 6.62 20.69
C ASN A 131 -8.92 6.26 21.02
N THR A 132 -9.19 5.63 22.17
CA THR A 132 -10.54 5.42 22.69
C THR A 132 -11.31 6.72 22.92
N LEU A 133 -10.63 7.87 22.94
CA LEU A 133 -11.22 9.21 23.05
C LEU A 133 -11.73 9.79 21.71
N PHE A 134 -11.38 9.19 20.57
CA PHE A 134 -11.68 9.74 19.24
C PHE A 134 -12.62 8.87 18.38
N THR A 135 -13.19 7.80 18.95
CA THR A 135 -14.16 6.94 18.24
C THR A 135 -15.62 7.38 18.49
N PRO A 136 -16.56 7.21 17.55
CA PRO A 136 -17.97 7.55 17.79
C PRO A 136 -18.62 6.80 18.97
N SER A 137 -18.03 5.65 19.37
CA SER A 137 -18.46 4.82 20.49
C SER A 137 -17.88 5.23 21.86
N VAL A 138 -17.10 6.32 21.93
CA VAL A 138 -16.54 6.92 23.18
C VAL A 138 -17.59 6.94 24.30
N SER A 139 -18.84 7.29 23.97
CA SER A 139 -19.94 7.41 24.92
C SER A 139 -20.14 6.17 25.80
N LEU A 140 -20.09 4.96 25.26
CA LEU A 140 -20.42 3.74 26.01
C LEU A 140 -19.25 3.25 26.87
N HIS A 141 -18.03 3.23 26.32
CA HIS A 141 -16.85 2.78 27.05
C HIS A 141 -16.48 3.75 28.17
N VAL A 142 -16.49 5.06 27.88
CA VAL A 142 -16.21 6.09 28.87
C VAL A 142 -17.28 6.08 29.96
N SER A 143 -18.57 5.94 29.62
CA SER A 143 -19.64 5.78 30.62
C SER A 143 -19.46 4.54 31.49
N PHE A 144 -19.04 3.41 30.90
CA PHE A 144 -18.74 2.18 31.66
C PHE A 144 -17.58 2.37 32.64
N LEU A 145 -16.46 2.95 32.18
CA LEU A 145 -15.31 3.25 33.05
C LEU A 145 -15.65 4.24 34.16
N PHE A 146 -16.39 5.31 33.84
CA PHE A 146 -16.90 6.25 34.84
C PHE A 146 -17.77 5.56 35.88
N ALA A 147 -18.68 4.67 35.46
CA ALA A 147 -19.53 3.92 36.38
C ALA A 147 -18.70 3.04 37.33
N LYS A 148 -17.61 2.41 36.84
CA LYS A 148 -16.72 1.58 37.68
C LYS A 148 -15.88 2.40 38.66
N TYR A 149 -15.39 3.56 38.26
CA TYR A 149 -14.79 4.49 39.22
C TYR A 149 -15.80 4.98 40.26
N TRP A 150 -17.05 5.23 39.86
CA TRP A 150 -18.11 5.62 40.79
C TRP A 150 -18.39 4.51 41.81
N ASP A 151 -18.52 3.26 41.36
CA ASP A 151 -18.60 2.08 42.24
C ASP A 151 -17.43 2.06 43.24
N TYR A 152 -16.21 2.30 42.77
CA TYR A 152 -15.01 2.35 43.62
C TYR A 152 -15.03 3.50 44.63
N PHE A 153 -15.51 4.68 44.24
CA PHE A 153 -15.61 5.85 45.12
C PHE A 153 -16.62 5.65 46.25
N HIS A 154 -17.72 4.93 46.01
CA HIS A 154 -18.69 4.58 47.07
C HIS A 154 -18.13 3.63 48.12
N LEU A 155 -17.09 2.87 47.77
CA LEU A 155 -16.48 1.86 48.62
C LEU A 155 -15.22 2.36 49.34
N THR A 156 -14.74 3.56 49.03
CA THR A 156 -13.44 4.06 49.50
C THR A 156 -13.50 5.52 49.93
N ASP A 157 -12.40 6.03 50.48
CA ASP A 157 -12.23 7.45 50.79
C ASP A 157 -11.79 8.28 49.55
N CYS A 158 -11.64 7.66 48.38
CA CYS A 158 -11.29 8.34 47.12
C CYS A 158 -12.52 9.07 46.53
N THR A 159 -13.05 10.12 47.15
CA THR A 159 -14.18 10.82 46.51
C THR A 159 -13.75 11.54 45.21
N PRO A 160 -14.66 11.78 44.24
CA PRO A 160 -14.33 12.48 43.01
C PRO A 160 -13.63 13.83 43.24
N GLU A 161 -14.09 14.58 44.25
CA GLU A 161 -13.64 15.94 44.57
C GLU A 161 -12.21 15.98 45.12
N HIS A 162 -11.76 14.90 45.76
CA HIS A 162 -10.46 14.84 46.44
C HIS A 162 -9.41 14.04 45.66
N SER A 163 -9.82 13.22 44.69
CA SER A 163 -8.92 12.27 44.03
C SER A 163 -8.63 12.57 42.56
N ASN A 164 -9.53 13.27 41.85
CA ASN A 164 -9.46 13.47 40.40
C ASN A 164 -9.27 12.19 39.56
N LEU A 165 -9.42 10.99 40.15
CA LEU A 165 -9.15 9.70 39.48
C LEU A 165 -10.02 9.47 38.25
N HIS A 166 -11.23 10.04 38.25
CA HIS A 166 -12.18 9.98 37.14
C HIS A 166 -11.73 10.80 35.90
N LEU A 167 -10.71 11.65 36.04
CA LEU A 167 -10.08 12.40 34.95
C LEU A 167 -8.79 11.73 34.46
N MET A 168 -8.27 10.74 35.20
CA MET A 168 -7.00 10.09 34.88
C MET A 168 -7.22 8.91 33.91
N PRO A 169 -6.30 8.68 32.96
CA PRO A 169 -6.33 7.48 32.12
C PRO A 169 -6.30 6.21 32.98
N VAL A 170 -7.12 5.23 32.62
CA VAL A 170 -7.11 3.94 33.29
C VAL A 170 -5.83 3.18 32.93
N LEU A 171 -5.13 2.72 33.96
CA LEU A 171 -3.98 1.83 33.84
C LEU A 171 -4.48 0.38 34.01
N ASN A 172 -4.23 -0.45 33.01
CA ASN A 172 -4.72 -1.82 32.95
C ASN A 172 -3.87 -2.76 33.81
N THR A 173 -4.48 -3.58 34.67
CA THR A 173 -3.73 -4.51 35.53
C THR A 173 -3.30 -5.81 34.85
N GLY A 174 -3.64 -6.02 33.58
CA GLY A 174 -3.33 -7.24 32.86
C GLY A 174 -1.85 -7.43 32.48
N ALA A 175 -1.04 -6.38 32.52
CA ALA A 175 0.42 -6.47 32.45
C ALA A 175 1.07 -5.40 33.33
N ILE A 176 1.75 -5.83 34.38
CA ILE A 176 2.43 -4.95 35.33
C ILE A 176 3.78 -5.53 35.75
N SER A 177 4.68 -4.69 36.22
CA SER A 177 5.89 -5.16 36.89
C SER A 177 6.25 -4.32 38.09
N GLY A 178 6.86 -4.93 39.10
CA GLY A 178 7.34 -4.21 40.26
C GLY A 178 8.55 -4.89 40.89
N ARG A 179 9.42 -4.07 41.46
CA ARG A 179 10.54 -4.53 42.27
C ARG A 179 10.01 -5.06 43.61
N SER A 180 10.68 -6.05 44.19
CA SER A 180 10.27 -6.74 45.42
C SER A 180 9.97 -5.80 46.60
N ASP A 181 10.69 -4.68 46.68
CA ASP A 181 10.63 -3.67 47.74
C ASP A 181 9.76 -2.45 47.37
N SER A 182 9.04 -2.50 46.24
CA SER A 182 8.24 -1.38 45.77
C SER A 182 7.12 -1.02 46.75
N PHE A 183 7.03 0.26 47.10
CA PHE A 183 5.98 0.77 47.98
C PHE A 183 4.57 0.58 47.40
N VAL A 184 4.46 0.53 46.06
CA VAL A 184 3.21 0.30 45.33
C VAL A 184 2.53 -1.00 45.78
N TRP A 185 3.29 -2.08 46.01
CA TRP A 185 2.72 -3.35 46.49
C TRP A 185 1.96 -3.17 47.80
N SER A 186 2.61 -2.56 48.80
CA SER A 186 2.02 -2.37 50.13
C SER A 186 0.78 -1.48 50.12
N ARG A 187 0.81 -0.41 49.31
CA ARG A 187 -0.32 0.51 49.18
C ARG A 187 -1.48 -0.09 48.39
N TRP A 188 -1.17 -0.88 47.38
CA TRP A 188 -2.20 -1.61 46.63
C TRP A 188 -2.93 -2.62 47.52
N LYS A 189 -2.19 -3.40 48.33
CA LYS A 189 -2.77 -4.30 49.35
C LYS A 189 -3.74 -3.55 50.27
N TYR A 190 -3.34 -2.36 50.73
CA TYR A 190 -4.16 -1.51 51.60
C TYR A 190 -5.45 -1.02 50.92
N ARG A 191 -5.34 -0.43 49.71
CA ARG A 191 -6.49 0.10 48.96
C ARG A 191 -7.49 -0.97 48.58
N LEU A 192 -7.00 -2.13 48.15
CA LEU A 192 -7.84 -3.26 47.81
C LEU A 192 -8.57 -3.78 49.06
N GLY A 193 -7.87 -3.87 50.20
CA GLY A 193 -8.48 -4.25 51.48
C GLY A 193 -9.59 -3.29 51.94
N GLN A 194 -9.39 -1.98 51.75
CA GLN A 194 -10.44 -0.99 52.03
C GLN A 194 -11.69 -1.22 51.17
N CYS A 195 -11.51 -1.36 49.86
CA CYS A 195 -12.60 -1.61 48.92
C CYS A 195 -13.41 -2.85 49.32
N ILE A 196 -12.73 -3.97 49.59
CA ILE A 196 -13.34 -5.24 49.99
C ILE A 196 -14.04 -5.15 51.35
N SER A 197 -13.41 -4.52 52.35
CA SER A 197 -14.00 -4.40 53.69
C SER A 197 -15.30 -3.61 53.69
N ASN A 198 -15.39 -2.56 52.87
CA ASN A 198 -16.59 -1.72 52.73
C ASN A 198 -17.64 -2.31 51.79
N LEU A 199 -17.26 -3.27 50.93
CA LEU A 199 -18.17 -3.97 50.03
C LEU A 199 -19.33 -4.62 50.80
N SER A 200 -19.04 -5.17 51.98
CA SER A 200 -20.02 -5.73 52.93
C SER A 200 -21.14 -4.75 53.34
N ARG A 201 -20.91 -3.43 53.28
CA ARG A 201 -21.87 -2.38 53.66
C ARG A 201 -22.90 -2.07 52.56
N VAL A 202 -22.56 -2.34 51.31
CA VAL A 202 -23.39 -2.10 50.12
C VAL A 202 -24.10 -3.40 49.66
N PHE A 203 -23.64 -4.55 50.14
CA PHE A 203 -24.17 -5.88 49.85
C PHE A 203 -25.58 -6.13 50.45
N ARG A 204 -26.62 -5.81 49.69
CA ARG A 204 -27.95 -6.45 49.83
C ARG A 204 -28.47 -6.90 48.47
N GLY A 205 -28.00 -8.05 47.98
CA GLY A 205 -28.69 -8.84 46.95
C GLY A 205 -28.38 -8.53 45.48
N LEU A 206 -27.14 -8.17 45.12
CA LEU A 206 -26.71 -8.05 43.72
C LEU A 206 -25.99 -9.33 43.25
N ASP A 207 -26.29 -9.81 42.05
CA ASP A 207 -25.77 -11.08 41.49
C ASP A 207 -24.29 -11.01 41.02
N LYS A 208 -23.69 -9.81 40.89
CA LYS A 208 -22.29 -9.63 40.45
C LYS A 208 -21.59 -8.46 41.17
N PRO A 209 -20.86 -8.72 42.26
CA PRO A 209 -20.13 -7.69 42.99
C PRO A 209 -18.88 -7.19 42.25
N TYR A 210 -18.58 -5.88 42.40
CA TYR A 210 -17.40 -5.23 41.86
C TYR A 210 -16.33 -5.07 42.96
N TYR A 211 -15.16 -5.69 42.76
CA TYR A 211 -14.09 -5.73 43.76
C TYR A 211 -12.99 -4.67 43.57
N GLY A 212 -13.04 -3.92 42.46
CA GLY A 212 -12.24 -2.72 42.27
C GLY A 212 -10.72 -2.90 42.23
N GLU A 213 -10.18 -4.10 41.99
CA GLU A 213 -8.73 -4.36 42.03
C GLU A 213 -7.91 -3.43 41.13
N GLN A 214 -8.31 -3.28 39.87
CA GLN A 214 -7.62 -2.39 38.93
C GLN A 214 -7.71 -0.94 39.39
N HIS A 215 -8.85 -0.53 39.94
CA HIS A 215 -9.08 0.84 40.37
C HIS A 215 -8.36 1.14 41.68
N ALA A 216 -8.16 0.12 42.53
CA ALA A 216 -7.30 0.20 43.69
C ALA A 216 -5.83 0.39 43.31
N LEU A 217 -5.34 -0.23 42.23
CA LEU A 217 -3.99 0.05 41.71
C LEU A 217 -3.91 1.48 41.17
N ASN A 218 -4.88 1.90 40.36
CA ASN A 218 -4.92 3.25 39.80
C ASN A 218 -4.95 4.32 40.91
N ALA A 219 -5.76 4.13 41.95
CA ALA A 219 -5.76 4.99 43.13
C ALA A 219 -4.42 4.96 43.86
N THR A 220 -3.81 3.79 44.00
CA THR A 220 -2.47 3.65 44.61
C THR A 220 -1.43 4.48 43.85
N ILE A 221 -1.42 4.39 42.52
CA ILE A 221 -0.45 5.08 41.68
C ILE A 221 -0.72 6.59 41.67
N TYR A 222 -1.91 7.01 41.24
CA TYR A 222 -2.18 8.44 41.01
C TYR A 222 -2.37 9.24 42.31
N ARG A 223 -2.93 8.64 43.37
CA ARG A 223 -3.28 9.35 44.61
C ARG A 223 -2.26 9.16 45.72
N ASP A 224 -1.83 7.93 45.98
CA ASP A 224 -1.09 7.61 47.20
C ASP A 224 0.43 7.64 47.03
N CYS A 225 0.90 7.16 45.89
CA CYS A 225 2.32 7.04 45.57
C CYS A 225 2.82 8.23 44.77
N GLY A 226 1.97 8.75 43.88
CA GLY A 226 2.37 9.71 42.85
C GLY A 226 2.90 8.97 41.61
N ILE A 227 2.59 9.53 40.44
CA ILE A 227 2.98 8.94 39.16
C ILE A 227 4.51 8.91 38.95
N ASP A 228 5.25 9.78 39.64
CA ASP A 228 6.71 9.93 39.49
C ASP A 228 7.51 8.69 39.93
N ILE A 229 6.94 7.84 40.80
CA ILE A 229 7.56 6.58 41.25
C ILE A 229 7.12 5.37 40.42
N VAL A 230 6.44 5.60 39.30
CA VAL A 230 6.02 4.55 38.36
C VAL A 230 6.57 4.89 36.98
N GLU A 231 7.13 3.89 36.30
CA GLU A 231 7.52 4.04 34.90
C GLU A 231 6.32 3.77 34.01
N LEU A 232 5.91 4.78 33.24
CA LEU A 232 4.85 4.64 32.26
C LEU A 232 5.44 4.19 30.93
N LEU A 233 5.09 2.97 30.52
CA LEU A 233 5.57 2.41 29.26
C LEU A 233 4.66 2.81 28.10
N PRO A 234 5.19 2.90 26.87
CA PRO A 234 4.39 3.11 25.67
C PRO A 234 3.29 2.05 25.50
N SER A 235 2.19 2.40 24.84
CA SER A 235 1.03 1.50 24.66
C SER A 235 1.35 0.25 23.84
N HIS A 236 2.36 0.27 22.95
CA HIS A 236 2.78 -0.94 22.24
C HIS A 236 3.42 -1.99 23.18
N CYS A 237 3.85 -1.63 24.39
CA CYS A 237 4.34 -2.62 25.36
C CYS A 237 3.23 -3.56 25.84
N HIS A 238 1.97 -3.09 25.89
CA HIS A 238 0.80 -3.85 26.30
C HIS A 238 -0.46 -3.30 25.61
N TRP A 239 -0.99 -4.07 24.66
CA TRP A 239 -2.07 -3.63 23.80
C TRP A 239 -3.40 -4.34 24.10
N ALA A 240 -4.34 -3.58 24.68
CA ALA A 240 -5.69 -4.06 24.98
C ALA A 240 -6.58 -4.09 23.73
N CYS A 241 -6.75 -5.28 23.14
CA CYS A 241 -7.39 -5.45 21.83
C CYS A 241 -8.89 -5.06 21.79
N HIS A 242 -9.61 -5.16 22.92
CA HIS A 242 -11.01 -4.75 23.01
C HIS A 242 -11.24 -3.24 22.88
N GLN A 243 -10.22 -2.44 23.15
CA GLN A 243 -10.32 -0.98 23.01
C GLN A 243 -10.14 -0.57 21.55
N LYS A 244 -9.13 -1.14 20.89
CA LYS A 244 -8.85 -0.94 19.48
C LYS A 244 -8.09 -2.17 18.95
N LEU A 245 -8.58 -2.74 17.86
CA LEU A 245 -7.85 -3.78 17.17
C LEU A 245 -6.51 -3.21 16.65
N PRO A 246 -5.39 -3.93 16.86
CA PRO A 246 -4.11 -3.54 16.28
C PRO A 246 -4.13 -3.70 14.75
N LEU A 247 -3.12 -3.15 14.10
CA LEU A 247 -2.92 -3.36 12.67
C LEU A 247 -2.11 -4.64 12.44
N TRP A 248 -2.41 -5.37 11.37
CA TRP A 248 -1.60 -6.47 10.89
C TRP A 248 -0.55 -5.94 9.90
N ASP A 249 0.73 -6.22 10.14
CA ASP A 249 1.80 -5.93 9.18
C ASP A 249 2.04 -7.18 8.31
N PRO A 250 1.61 -7.20 7.04
CA PRO A 250 1.76 -8.38 6.18
C PRO A 250 3.22 -8.69 5.83
N GLN A 251 4.09 -7.68 5.82
CA GLN A 251 5.51 -7.84 5.49
C GLN A 251 6.27 -8.46 6.67
N ARG A 252 6.07 -7.92 7.88
CA ARG A 252 6.73 -8.40 9.11
C ARG A 252 6.01 -9.60 9.75
N LYS A 253 4.77 -9.88 9.32
CA LYS A 253 3.89 -10.95 9.84
C LYS A 253 3.68 -10.86 11.35
N LEU A 254 3.40 -9.66 11.84
CA LEU A 254 3.20 -9.39 13.26
C LEU A 254 2.17 -8.26 13.46
N TRP A 255 1.70 -8.14 14.70
CA TRP A 255 0.81 -7.06 15.12
C TRP A 255 1.59 -5.80 15.46
N VAL A 256 1.12 -4.67 14.95
CA VAL A 256 1.71 -3.34 15.19
C VAL A 256 0.68 -2.37 15.73
N ASP A 257 1.16 -1.32 16.41
CA ASP A 257 0.29 -0.23 16.82
C ASP A 257 -0.28 0.54 15.61
N CYS A 258 -1.33 1.34 15.87
CA CYS A 258 -2.01 2.07 14.80
C CYS A 258 -1.30 3.36 14.37
N PHE A 259 -0.09 3.65 14.85
CA PHE A 259 0.56 4.95 14.69
C PHE A 259 1.88 4.81 13.93
N PRO A 260 2.14 5.59 12.87
CA PRO A 260 3.44 5.57 12.22
C PRO A 260 4.57 5.81 13.25
N PRO A 261 5.67 5.01 13.23
CA PRO A 261 6.11 4.11 12.17
C PRO A 261 5.58 2.65 12.29
N HIS A 262 4.49 2.41 13.01
CA HIS A 262 3.88 1.11 13.27
C HIS A 262 4.80 0.20 14.08
N ASN A 263 4.94 0.51 15.36
CA ASN A 263 5.83 -0.25 16.25
C ASN A 263 5.24 -1.65 16.52
N PRO A 264 6.08 -2.70 16.55
CA PRO A 264 5.65 -4.02 17.00
C PRO A 264 5.01 -3.95 18.39
N ILE A 265 3.88 -4.63 18.54
CA ILE A 265 3.26 -4.81 19.85
C ILE A 265 4.05 -5.88 20.61
N GLY A 266 4.40 -5.59 21.85
CA GLY A 266 5.07 -6.49 22.76
C GLY A 266 4.13 -7.52 23.35
N ILE A 267 3.17 -7.08 24.17
CA ILE A 267 2.19 -7.96 24.79
C ILE A 267 0.81 -7.70 24.20
N MET A 268 0.24 -8.72 23.57
CA MET A 268 -1.14 -8.71 23.07
C MET A 268 -2.08 -9.11 24.21
N HIS A 269 -3.14 -8.33 24.45
CA HIS A 269 -4.09 -8.58 25.55
C HIS A 269 -5.52 -8.68 25.02
N LEU A 270 -6.10 -9.88 25.08
CA LEU A 270 -7.46 -10.20 24.63
C LEU A 270 -8.49 -9.95 25.74
N ALA A 271 -8.42 -8.79 26.39
CA ALA A 271 -9.41 -8.39 27.41
C ALA A 271 -10.83 -8.28 26.81
N GLY A 272 -11.84 -8.22 27.67
CA GLY A 272 -13.22 -7.96 27.27
C GLY A 272 -13.80 -8.98 26.27
N ASP A 273 -14.45 -8.47 25.24
CA ASP A 273 -15.10 -9.23 24.16
C ASP A 273 -14.12 -9.74 23.08
N ALA A 274 -12.90 -9.17 22.99
CA ALA A 274 -11.88 -9.59 22.03
C ALA A 274 -11.44 -11.06 22.16
N LYS A 275 -11.67 -11.72 23.31
CA LYS A 275 -11.41 -13.16 23.47
C LYS A 275 -12.56 -14.07 23.03
N LEU A 276 -13.77 -13.53 22.88
CA LEU A 276 -14.98 -14.32 22.63
C LEU A 276 -15.06 -14.80 21.18
N ALA A 277 -14.54 -14.01 20.23
CA ALA A 277 -14.52 -14.37 18.83
C ALA A 277 -13.24 -15.16 18.47
N PRO A 278 -13.35 -16.23 17.64
CA PRO A 278 -12.19 -16.98 17.18
C PRO A 278 -11.32 -16.17 16.20
N THR A 279 -11.95 -15.29 15.43
CA THR A 279 -11.32 -14.42 14.43
C THR A 279 -11.91 -13.00 14.49
N HIS A 280 -11.14 -12.03 14.00
CA HIS A 280 -11.49 -10.62 13.91
C HIS A 280 -11.13 -10.08 12.53
N ILE A 281 -11.88 -9.10 12.05
CA ILE A 281 -11.53 -8.33 10.86
C ILE A 281 -10.63 -7.17 11.30
N ALA A 282 -9.33 -7.34 11.12
CA ALA A 282 -8.32 -6.31 11.38
C ALA A 282 -8.00 -5.52 10.11
N LEU A 283 -7.49 -4.30 10.27
CA LEU A 283 -6.88 -3.55 9.18
C LEU A 283 -5.39 -3.91 9.08
N THR A 284 -4.88 -3.91 7.87
CA THR A 284 -3.45 -3.99 7.59
C THR A 284 -2.82 -2.59 7.65
N THR A 285 -1.49 -2.52 7.72
CA THR A 285 -0.74 -1.26 7.56
C THR A 285 -0.99 -0.55 6.22
N GLU A 286 -1.49 -1.29 5.21
CA GLU A 286 -1.88 -0.76 3.90
C GLU A 286 -3.35 -0.31 3.82
N GLY A 287 -4.13 -0.45 4.89
CA GLY A 287 -5.55 -0.08 4.93
C GLY A 287 -6.52 -1.14 4.38
N PHE A 288 -6.03 -2.31 3.98
CA PHE A 288 -6.85 -3.47 3.61
C PHE A 288 -7.35 -4.24 4.83
N LYS A 289 -8.45 -4.98 4.68
CA LYS A 289 -9.01 -5.81 5.75
C LYS A 289 -8.50 -7.25 5.67
N VAL A 290 -8.34 -7.87 6.84
CA VAL A 290 -7.86 -9.24 6.99
C VAL A 290 -8.61 -9.94 8.13
N GLU A 291 -9.06 -11.17 7.91
CA GLU A 291 -9.65 -12.04 8.94
C GLU A 291 -8.54 -12.86 9.61
N VAL A 292 -8.31 -12.60 10.89
CA VAL A 292 -7.16 -13.09 11.66
C VAL A 292 -7.56 -13.44 13.09
N SER A 293 -6.84 -14.38 13.71
CA SER A 293 -6.99 -14.63 15.15
C SER A 293 -6.07 -13.71 15.95
N LEU A 294 -6.58 -13.14 17.03
CA LEU A 294 -5.77 -12.39 17.99
C LEU A 294 -5.09 -13.31 19.02
N ARG A 295 -5.49 -14.59 19.09
CA ARG A 295 -4.95 -15.57 20.03
C ARG A 295 -3.54 -15.96 19.62
N TYR A 296 -2.76 -16.48 20.58
CA TYR A 296 -1.41 -16.96 20.30
C TYR A 296 -1.43 -18.00 19.17
N PRO A 297 -0.72 -17.76 18.06
CA PRO A 297 -0.56 -18.77 17.03
C PRO A 297 0.32 -19.89 17.61
N GLY A 298 -0.19 -21.12 17.68
CA GLY A 298 0.68 -22.27 17.97
C GLY A 298 1.81 -22.42 16.92
N PRO A 299 2.74 -23.38 17.08
CA PRO A 299 3.88 -23.57 16.17
C PRO A 299 3.51 -23.81 14.69
N VAL A 300 2.23 -24.08 14.41
CA VAL A 300 1.63 -24.06 13.08
C VAL A 300 0.28 -23.33 13.15
N ALA A 301 0.27 -22.00 13.16
CA ALA A 301 -0.94 -21.19 12.93
C ALA A 301 -0.56 -19.73 12.57
N ASN A 302 -1.29 -18.98 11.76
CA ASN A 302 -2.14 -19.34 10.63
C ASN A 302 -2.06 -18.10 9.70
N PRO A 303 -1.79 -18.24 8.38
CA PRO A 303 -2.06 -17.15 7.45
C PRO A 303 -3.51 -16.68 7.61
N ALA A 304 -3.77 -15.41 7.30
CA ALA A 304 -5.11 -14.84 7.26
C ALA A 304 -6.15 -15.82 6.68
N ARG A 305 -7.27 -16.03 7.38
CA ARG A 305 -8.33 -16.96 6.94
C ARG A 305 -9.03 -16.44 5.68
N ARG A 306 -9.26 -15.12 5.66
CA ARG A 306 -9.76 -14.36 4.51
C ARG A 306 -9.09 -12.99 4.47
N TYR A 307 -8.96 -12.39 3.31
CA TYR A 307 -8.30 -11.09 3.16
C TYR A 307 -8.84 -10.30 1.96
N ASP A 308 -8.67 -8.98 2.00
CA ASP A 308 -8.82 -8.16 0.81
C ASP A 308 -7.65 -8.41 -0.14
N TYR A 309 -7.96 -8.57 -1.42
CA TYR A 309 -6.99 -8.56 -2.51
C TYR A 309 -7.35 -7.44 -3.48
N VAL A 310 -6.32 -6.77 -4.01
CA VAL A 310 -6.41 -5.86 -5.15
C VAL A 310 -5.15 -6.08 -5.98
N ALA A 311 -5.31 -6.39 -7.26
CA ALA A 311 -4.17 -6.56 -8.15
C ALA A 311 -3.26 -5.32 -8.11
N ALA A 312 -1.97 -5.54 -7.89
CA ALA A 312 -1.02 -4.43 -7.73
C ALA A 312 -0.78 -3.65 -9.04
N SER A 313 -1.21 -4.18 -10.19
CA SER A 313 -1.27 -3.45 -11.47
C SER A 313 -2.36 -2.36 -11.51
N LEU A 314 -3.28 -2.33 -10.54
CA LEU A 314 -4.41 -1.41 -10.50
C LEU A 314 -4.16 -0.22 -9.59
N ARG A 315 -4.58 0.97 -10.02
CA ARG A 315 -4.61 2.15 -9.15
C ARG A 315 -5.63 1.93 -8.03
N ARG A 316 -5.18 2.13 -6.78
CA ARG A 316 -6.00 1.92 -5.58
C ARG A 316 -6.89 3.12 -5.26
N ILE A 317 -8.10 2.85 -4.75
CA ILE A 317 -9.04 3.84 -4.22
C ILE A 317 -9.77 3.27 -2.99
N HIS A 318 -10.02 4.12 -1.98
CA HIS A 318 -10.68 3.70 -0.74
C HIS A 318 -11.96 4.51 -0.49
N LEU A 319 -13.11 3.89 -0.71
CA LEU A 319 -14.43 4.50 -0.55
C LEU A 319 -15.21 4.00 0.69
N ASP A 320 -14.62 3.15 1.55
CA ASP A 320 -15.30 2.52 2.71
C ASP A 320 -16.02 3.51 3.62
N HIS A 321 -15.46 4.71 3.81
CA HIS A 321 -16.04 5.75 4.64
C HIS A 321 -17.44 6.17 4.17
N SER A 322 -17.74 6.00 2.87
CA SER A 322 -19.05 6.28 2.28
C SER A 322 -20.06 5.14 2.44
N PHE A 323 -19.60 3.97 2.92
CA PHE A 323 -20.42 2.76 3.12
C PHE A 323 -20.29 2.24 4.56
N PRO A 324 -20.74 3.00 5.57
CA PRO A 324 -20.51 2.68 6.99
C PRO A 324 -21.21 1.40 7.48
N LEU A 325 -22.18 0.87 6.72
CA LEU A 325 -22.91 -0.36 7.02
C LEU A 325 -22.36 -1.59 6.26
N MET A 326 -21.31 -1.41 5.46
CA MET A 326 -20.65 -2.51 4.76
C MET A 326 -19.83 -3.34 5.77
N ILE A 327 -20.14 -4.62 5.86
CA ILE A 327 -19.48 -5.58 6.75
C ILE A 327 -18.88 -6.72 5.93
N ALA A 328 -17.78 -7.29 6.41
CA ALA A 328 -17.34 -8.60 5.92
C ALA A 328 -18.29 -9.66 6.47
N ALA A 329 -18.97 -10.38 5.57
CA ALA A 329 -19.92 -11.43 5.91
C ALA A 329 -19.34 -12.81 5.59
N GLU A 330 -19.76 -13.83 6.35
CA GLU A 330 -19.28 -15.20 6.20
C GLU A 330 -20.03 -15.88 5.02
N PRO A 331 -19.35 -16.22 3.90
CA PRO A 331 -20.02 -16.72 2.71
C PRO A 331 -20.49 -18.17 2.84
N SER A 332 -20.01 -18.93 3.84
CA SER A 332 -20.31 -20.36 3.97
C SER A 332 -21.81 -20.68 4.05
N SER A 333 -22.60 -19.83 4.73
CA SER A 333 -24.04 -19.99 4.90
C SER A 333 -24.90 -19.48 3.72
N HIS A 334 -24.29 -18.86 2.71
CA HIS A 334 -25.03 -18.26 1.60
C HIS A 334 -25.69 -19.34 0.70
N PRO A 335 -26.98 -19.21 0.32
CA PRO A 335 -27.70 -20.26 -0.40
C PRO A 335 -27.37 -20.34 -1.90
N TRP A 336 -26.85 -19.26 -2.49
CA TRP A 336 -26.57 -19.21 -3.93
C TRP A 336 -25.41 -20.17 -4.30
N PRO A 337 -25.64 -21.14 -5.22
CA PRO A 337 -24.70 -22.23 -5.48
C PRO A 337 -23.44 -21.79 -6.24
N TYR A 338 -23.50 -20.67 -6.96
CA TYR A 338 -22.39 -20.16 -7.76
C TYR A 338 -21.45 -19.24 -6.97
N LEU A 339 -21.78 -18.92 -5.72
CA LEU A 339 -20.88 -18.17 -4.84
C LEU A 339 -19.62 -19.00 -4.56
N ARG A 340 -18.46 -18.52 -5.02
CA ARG A 340 -17.16 -19.17 -4.79
C ARG A 340 -16.63 -19.02 -3.36
N LYS A 341 -17.21 -19.80 -2.45
CA LYS A 341 -16.93 -19.78 -1.01
C LYS A 341 -15.50 -20.20 -0.65
N GLU A 342 -14.85 -20.96 -1.52
CA GLU A 342 -13.49 -21.48 -1.37
C GLU A 342 -12.41 -20.41 -1.55
N VAL A 343 -12.71 -19.31 -2.25
CA VAL A 343 -11.77 -18.22 -2.47
C VAL A 343 -11.55 -17.49 -1.14
N PRO A 344 -10.30 -17.27 -0.69
CA PRO A 344 -9.99 -16.65 0.60
C PRO A 344 -10.16 -15.12 0.59
N HIS A 345 -10.91 -14.57 -0.36
CA HIS A 345 -11.20 -13.14 -0.38
C HIS A 345 -12.35 -12.82 0.58
N LEU A 346 -12.34 -11.60 1.13
CA LEU A 346 -13.45 -11.11 1.96
C LEU A 346 -14.68 -10.86 1.09
N TRP A 347 -15.82 -11.42 1.52
CA TRP A 347 -17.12 -11.18 0.91
C TRP A 347 -17.84 -10.08 1.69
N TYR A 348 -18.23 -9.01 1.00
CA TYR A 348 -18.86 -7.87 1.63
C TYR A 348 -20.36 -7.86 1.40
N ALA A 349 -21.11 -7.46 2.43
CA ALA A 349 -22.55 -7.24 2.35
C ALA A 349 -22.94 -6.04 3.22
N ASP A 350 -24.15 -5.51 3.01
CA ASP A 350 -24.71 -4.49 3.91
C ASP A 350 -25.32 -5.16 5.14
N GLN A 351 -25.00 -4.67 6.34
CA GLN A 351 -25.47 -5.21 7.61
C GLN A 351 -27.01 -5.33 7.68
N ARG A 352 -27.75 -4.45 6.99
CA ARG A 352 -29.22 -4.46 6.97
C ARG A 352 -29.78 -5.61 6.12
N LYS A 353 -29.01 -6.08 5.13
CA LYS A 353 -29.40 -7.15 4.19
C LYS A 353 -28.18 -8.03 3.86
N PRO A 354 -27.73 -8.89 4.80
CA PRO A 354 -26.48 -9.65 4.66
C PRO A 354 -26.53 -10.77 3.61
N GLY A 355 -27.69 -11.01 2.97
CA GLY A 355 -27.87 -12.03 1.93
C GLY A 355 -27.64 -11.52 0.50
N ILE A 356 -27.21 -10.27 0.31
CA ILE A 356 -26.88 -9.70 -1.01
C ILE A 356 -25.48 -9.10 -0.90
N GLY A 357 -24.57 -9.57 -1.75
CA GLY A 357 -23.17 -9.19 -1.73
C GLY A 357 -22.89 -7.93 -2.54
N PHE A 358 -21.80 -7.26 -2.18
CA PHE A 358 -21.14 -6.29 -3.04
C PHE A 358 -20.14 -7.00 -3.96
N VAL A 359 -19.76 -6.36 -5.07
CA VAL A 359 -18.53 -6.73 -5.80
C VAL A 359 -17.36 -6.72 -4.82
N SER A 360 -16.47 -7.70 -4.94
CA SER A 360 -15.28 -7.79 -4.10
C SER A 360 -14.37 -6.58 -4.29
N ARG A 361 -13.38 -6.45 -3.41
CA ARG A 361 -12.48 -5.30 -3.46
C ARG A 361 -11.67 -5.24 -4.74
N ASP A 362 -11.20 -6.37 -5.23
CA ASP A 362 -10.47 -6.48 -6.50
C ASP A 362 -11.35 -6.08 -7.69
N GLU A 363 -12.59 -6.57 -7.72
CA GLU A 363 -13.58 -6.29 -8.77
C GLU A 363 -13.97 -4.81 -8.80
N ALA A 364 -14.16 -4.18 -7.64
CA ALA A 364 -14.39 -2.75 -7.52
C ALA A 364 -13.22 -1.92 -8.10
N HIS A 365 -11.99 -2.40 -7.97
CA HIS A 365 -10.81 -1.75 -8.54
C HIS A 365 -10.67 -1.98 -10.05
N ILE A 366 -11.09 -3.12 -10.57
CA ILE A 366 -11.22 -3.36 -12.02
C ILE A 366 -12.22 -2.34 -12.61
N LEU A 367 -13.37 -2.14 -11.97
CA LEU A 367 -14.37 -1.15 -12.38
C LEU A 367 -13.80 0.27 -12.38
N TYR A 368 -13.19 0.68 -11.26
CA TYR A 368 -12.58 2.02 -11.13
C TYR A 368 -11.51 2.28 -12.20
N ASN A 369 -10.57 1.35 -12.40
CA ASN A 369 -9.48 1.54 -13.37
C ASN A 369 -9.98 1.49 -14.82
N THR A 370 -11.04 0.71 -15.09
CA THR A 370 -11.67 0.70 -16.42
C THR A 370 -12.35 2.04 -16.70
N ALA A 371 -13.10 2.57 -15.73
CA ALA A 371 -13.70 3.90 -15.83
C ALA A 371 -12.65 5.01 -15.95
N LEU A 372 -11.52 4.89 -15.26
CA LEU A 372 -10.42 5.85 -15.34
C LEU A 372 -9.84 5.98 -16.76
N LYS A 373 -9.73 4.86 -17.51
CA LYS A 373 -9.31 4.88 -18.93
C LYS A 373 -10.35 5.55 -19.85
N LEU A 374 -11.59 5.72 -19.39
CA LEU A 374 -12.72 6.24 -20.15
C LEU A 374 -13.28 7.52 -19.51
N GLN A 375 -12.45 8.24 -18.75
CA GLN A 375 -12.85 9.47 -18.07
C GLN A 375 -13.53 10.45 -19.04
N GLY A 376 -14.68 11.01 -18.62
CA GLY A 376 -15.49 11.94 -19.40
C GLY A 376 -16.36 11.27 -20.48
N LYS A 377 -16.32 9.94 -20.65
CA LYS A 377 -17.23 9.20 -21.53
C LYS A 377 -18.52 8.80 -20.80
N ASN A 378 -19.58 8.58 -21.58
CA ASN A 378 -20.83 8.04 -21.07
C ASN A 378 -20.67 6.56 -20.73
N ALA A 379 -21.17 6.18 -19.56
CA ALA A 379 -21.18 4.82 -19.05
C ALA A 379 -22.58 4.43 -18.55
N LEU A 380 -22.87 3.13 -18.57
CA LEU A 380 -24.10 2.55 -18.06
C LEU A 380 -23.80 1.49 -17.01
N GLU A 381 -24.55 1.49 -15.92
CA GLU A 381 -24.60 0.41 -14.94
C GLU A 381 -26.02 -0.17 -14.88
N ILE A 382 -26.12 -1.50 -14.97
CA ILE A 382 -27.36 -2.25 -14.77
C ILE A 382 -27.21 -3.04 -13.48
N GLY A 383 -27.97 -2.68 -12.45
CA GLY A 383 -27.92 -3.30 -11.11
C GLY A 383 -26.87 -2.68 -10.18
N CYS A 384 -27.20 -1.54 -9.56
CA CYS A 384 -26.29 -0.88 -8.60
C CYS A 384 -26.43 -1.36 -7.16
N TRP A 385 -27.57 -1.99 -6.83
CA TRP A 385 -27.97 -2.30 -5.46
C TRP A 385 -27.86 -1.10 -4.50
N LEU A 386 -26.85 -1.08 -3.64
CA LEU A 386 -26.59 0.00 -2.67
C LEU A 386 -25.46 0.96 -3.11
N GLY A 387 -25.01 0.87 -4.36
CA GLY A 387 -24.18 1.87 -5.01
C GLY A 387 -22.66 1.71 -4.86
N TRP A 388 -22.17 0.55 -4.39
CA TRP A 388 -20.74 0.29 -4.22
C TRP A 388 -19.99 0.30 -5.55
N SER A 389 -20.44 -0.48 -6.54
CA SER A 389 -19.93 -0.47 -7.91
C SER A 389 -20.12 0.89 -8.57
N THR A 390 -21.29 1.50 -8.41
CA THR A 390 -21.61 2.86 -8.88
C THR A 390 -20.59 3.89 -8.43
N ALA A 391 -20.24 3.89 -7.13
CA ALA A 391 -19.30 4.84 -6.58
C ALA A 391 -17.89 4.66 -7.18
N HIS A 392 -17.46 3.42 -7.44
CA HIS A 392 -16.16 3.13 -8.05
C HIS A 392 -16.11 3.51 -9.53
N LEU A 393 -17.16 3.20 -10.29
CA LEU A 393 -17.28 3.63 -11.68
C LEU A 393 -17.25 5.16 -11.77
N ALA A 394 -18.12 5.85 -11.01
CA ALA A 394 -18.20 7.30 -11.02
C ALA A 394 -16.92 8.00 -10.52
N ALA A 395 -16.20 7.39 -9.56
CA ALA A 395 -14.89 7.89 -9.11
C ALA A 395 -13.82 7.81 -10.20
N GLY A 396 -13.96 6.89 -11.16
CA GLY A 396 -13.13 6.86 -12.38
C GLY A 396 -13.39 8.03 -13.33
N GLY A 397 -14.44 8.82 -13.09
CA GLY A 397 -14.74 10.06 -13.80
C GLY A 397 -15.55 9.90 -15.09
N VAL A 398 -16.21 8.75 -15.28
CA VAL A 398 -17.25 8.59 -16.33
C VAL A 398 -18.53 9.34 -15.96
N ILE A 399 -19.35 9.65 -16.96
CA ILE A 399 -20.72 10.15 -16.78
C ILE A 399 -21.62 8.91 -16.76
N LEU A 400 -22.17 8.57 -15.59
CA LEU A 400 -22.74 7.26 -15.33
C LEU A 400 -24.27 7.31 -15.23
N ASP A 401 -24.94 6.61 -16.14
CA ASP A 401 -26.35 6.27 -16.04
C ASP A 401 -26.52 4.96 -15.29
N VAL A 402 -27.41 4.92 -14.30
CA VAL A 402 -27.60 3.76 -13.43
C VAL A 402 -29.04 3.32 -13.49
N VAL A 403 -29.28 2.07 -13.90
CA VAL A 403 -30.60 1.46 -13.99
C VAL A 403 -30.71 0.33 -12.98
N ASP A 404 -31.63 0.48 -12.02
CA ASP A 404 -31.93 -0.56 -11.04
C ASP A 404 -33.37 -0.44 -10.52
N PRO A 405 -34.17 -1.51 -10.50
CA PRO A 405 -35.53 -1.47 -9.95
C PRO A 405 -35.55 -1.21 -8.43
N ALA A 406 -34.49 -1.54 -7.69
CA ALA A 406 -34.38 -1.29 -6.26
C ALA A 406 -34.42 0.20 -5.91
N LEU A 407 -34.01 1.07 -6.84
CA LEU A 407 -34.08 2.53 -6.69
C LEU A 407 -35.52 3.07 -6.62
N ALA A 408 -36.53 2.24 -6.93
CA ALA A 408 -37.93 2.62 -6.73
C ALA A 408 -38.31 2.68 -5.24
N ASP A 409 -37.55 2.04 -4.37
CA ASP A 409 -37.66 2.21 -2.91
C ASP A 409 -36.95 3.50 -2.47
N PRO A 410 -37.67 4.49 -1.91
CA PRO A 410 -37.07 5.75 -1.47
C PRO A 410 -35.95 5.59 -0.43
N GLN A 411 -35.98 4.52 0.39
CA GLN A 411 -34.93 4.27 1.37
C GLN A 411 -33.64 3.80 0.70
N ILE A 412 -33.75 2.93 -0.31
CA ILE A 412 -32.60 2.48 -1.10
C ILE A 412 -32.04 3.65 -1.90
N TYR A 413 -32.91 4.40 -2.59
CA TYR A 413 -32.50 5.59 -3.34
C TYR A 413 -31.76 6.58 -2.44
N GLY A 414 -32.32 6.92 -1.28
CA GLY A 414 -31.68 7.83 -0.32
C GLY A 414 -30.33 7.32 0.19
N SER A 415 -30.20 6.01 0.44
CA SER A 415 -28.94 5.37 0.86
C SER A 415 -27.88 5.47 -0.24
N VAL A 416 -28.24 5.20 -1.50
CA VAL A 416 -27.34 5.32 -2.65
C VAL A 416 -26.92 6.77 -2.86
N ASP A 417 -27.88 7.71 -2.89
CA ASP A 417 -27.63 9.14 -3.06
C ASP A 417 -26.67 9.69 -2.00
N GLN A 418 -26.88 9.32 -0.73
CA GLN A 418 -26.00 9.73 0.37
C GLN A 418 -24.59 9.15 0.23
N SER A 419 -24.46 7.87 -0.16
CA SER A 419 -23.15 7.23 -0.35
C SER A 419 -22.37 7.89 -1.48
N LEU A 420 -23.02 8.22 -2.60
CA LEU A 420 -22.40 8.92 -3.73
C LEU A 420 -22.00 10.37 -3.39
N ARG A 421 -22.79 11.07 -2.55
CA ARG A 421 -22.41 12.41 -2.05
C ARG A 421 -21.21 12.33 -1.11
N SER A 422 -21.21 11.36 -0.20
CA SER A 422 -20.08 11.12 0.71
C SER A 422 -18.80 10.81 -0.07
N ALA A 423 -18.90 10.05 -1.16
CA ALA A 423 -17.78 9.72 -2.02
C ALA A 423 -17.35 10.89 -2.94
N GLY A 424 -18.13 11.97 -3.01
CA GLY A 424 -17.84 13.14 -3.84
C GLY A 424 -18.10 12.94 -5.34
N VAL A 425 -18.88 11.93 -5.73
CA VAL A 425 -19.08 11.54 -7.14
C VAL A 425 -20.51 11.77 -7.65
N ARG A 426 -21.43 12.19 -6.78
CA ARG A 426 -22.87 12.30 -7.09
C ARG A 426 -23.20 13.15 -8.32
N SER A 427 -22.40 14.17 -8.64
CA SER A 427 -22.63 15.07 -9.79
C SER A 427 -22.55 14.36 -11.14
N ASN A 428 -21.85 13.22 -11.20
CA ASN A 428 -21.56 12.49 -12.44
C ASN A 428 -22.48 11.27 -12.61
N VAL A 429 -23.53 11.15 -11.78
CA VAL A 429 -24.39 9.96 -11.74
C VAL A 429 -25.86 10.32 -11.92
N ASN A 430 -26.51 9.65 -12.86
CA ASN A 430 -27.95 9.71 -13.08
C ASN A 430 -28.59 8.40 -12.57
N LEU A 431 -29.49 8.49 -11.60
CA LEU A 431 -30.15 7.33 -10.98
C LEU A 431 -31.56 7.14 -11.56
N TYR A 432 -31.79 6.03 -12.26
CA TYR A 432 -33.06 5.70 -12.91
C TYR A 432 -33.73 4.47 -12.28
N PRO A 433 -34.84 4.65 -11.54
CA PRO A 433 -35.66 3.53 -11.08
C PRO A 433 -36.32 2.82 -12.27
N GLY A 434 -35.98 1.55 -12.49
CA GLY A 434 -36.59 0.77 -13.58
C GLY A 434 -35.90 -0.54 -13.89
N TYR A 435 -36.56 -1.35 -14.71
CA TYR A 435 -36.04 -2.65 -15.14
C TYR A 435 -35.32 -2.53 -16.49
N SER A 436 -34.17 -3.18 -16.61
CA SER A 436 -33.56 -3.52 -17.90
C SER A 436 -34.31 -4.70 -18.54
N PRO A 437 -34.42 -4.80 -19.88
CA PRO A 437 -33.89 -3.88 -20.90
C PRO A 437 -34.72 -2.62 -21.16
N GLY A 438 -35.98 -2.57 -20.71
CA GLY A 438 -36.93 -1.52 -21.09
C GLY A 438 -36.50 -0.10 -20.69
N LYS A 439 -35.97 0.08 -19.47
CA LYS A 439 -35.50 1.39 -19.01
C LYS A 439 -34.23 1.84 -19.74
N VAL A 440 -33.36 0.91 -20.12
CA VAL A 440 -32.15 1.20 -20.91
C VAL A 440 -32.54 1.70 -22.31
N GLU A 441 -33.51 1.04 -22.96
CA GLU A 441 -34.05 1.50 -24.24
C GLU A 441 -34.67 2.89 -24.16
N GLU A 442 -35.41 3.17 -23.09
CA GLU A 442 -36.04 4.48 -22.86
C GLU A 442 -34.99 5.60 -22.77
N ILE A 443 -33.94 5.42 -21.96
CA ILE A 443 -32.87 6.43 -21.78
C ILE A 443 -32.10 6.63 -23.10
N ALA A 444 -31.71 5.54 -23.75
CA ALA A 444 -30.95 5.60 -24.99
C ALA A 444 -31.71 6.36 -26.10
N GLN A 445 -33.04 6.20 -26.17
CA GLN A 445 -33.87 6.87 -27.17
C GLN A 445 -34.19 8.32 -26.81
N GLN A 446 -34.40 8.63 -25.54
CA GLN A 446 -34.72 9.99 -25.10
C GLN A 446 -33.52 10.94 -25.24
N GLU A 447 -32.31 10.44 -25.02
CA GLU A 447 -31.10 11.26 -24.97
C GLU A 447 -30.17 11.06 -26.19
N ASP A 448 -30.57 10.21 -27.15
CA ASP A 448 -29.71 9.72 -28.25
C ASP A 448 -28.34 9.24 -27.76
N CYS A 449 -28.33 8.61 -26.58
CA CYS A 449 -27.11 8.25 -25.87
C CYS A 449 -26.51 6.94 -26.42
N ARG A 450 -25.18 6.87 -26.39
CA ARG A 450 -24.39 5.67 -26.60
C ARG A 450 -23.34 5.58 -25.51
N TRP A 451 -23.11 4.38 -24.99
CA TRP A 451 -22.22 4.16 -23.85
C TRP A 451 -20.91 3.51 -24.30
N SER A 452 -19.78 4.08 -23.87
CA SER A 452 -18.44 3.52 -24.10
C SER A 452 -18.04 2.49 -23.04
N LEU A 453 -18.68 2.53 -21.87
CA LEU A 453 -18.51 1.56 -20.80
C LEU A 453 -19.88 1.09 -20.31
N ILE A 454 -20.09 -0.22 -20.23
CA ILE A 454 -21.32 -0.79 -19.70
C ILE A 454 -20.95 -1.84 -18.65
N PHE A 455 -21.54 -1.77 -17.47
CA PHE A 455 -21.38 -2.76 -16.41
C PHE A 455 -22.72 -3.44 -16.10
N ILE A 456 -22.73 -4.77 -16.08
CA ILE A 456 -23.91 -5.60 -15.89
C ILE A 456 -23.74 -6.45 -14.62
N ASP A 457 -24.55 -6.15 -13.61
CA ASP A 457 -24.72 -6.92 -12.37
C ASP A 457 -26.20 -6.90 -11.92
N GLY A 458 -27.10 -7.10 -12.89
CA GLY A 458 -28.55 -7.12 -12.70
C GLY A 458 -29.06 -8.46 -12.18
N ASN A 459 -30.19 -8.94 -12.73
CA ASN A 459 -30.74 -10.24 -12.37
C ASN A 459 -29.87 -11.38 -12.93
N HIS A 460 -29.52 -12.36 -12.09
CA HIS A 460 -28.66 -13.48 -12.47
C HIS A 460 -29.39 -14.66 -13.10
N ASP A 461 -30.72 -14.67 -13.07
CA ASP A 461 -31.55 -15.76 -13.59
C ASP A 461 -31.80 -15.62 -15.10
N SER A 462 -31.66 -16.71 -15.85
CA SER A 462 -32.03 -16.74 -17.27
C SER A 462 -33.51 -16.35 -17.47
N PRO A 463 -33.85 -15.51 -18.47
CA PRO A 463 -33.00 -15.00 -19.56
C PRO A 463 -32.43 -13.60 -19.33
N ALA A 464 -32.46 -13.06 -18.11
CA ALA A 464 -32.17 -11.64 -17.87
C ALA A 464 -30.74 -11.22 -18.28
N PRO A 465 -29.66 -11.95 -17.95
CA PRO A 465 -28.30 -11.56 -18.37
C PRO A 465 -28.14 -11.47 -19.90
N LEU A 466 -28.79 -12.37 -20.65
CA LEU A 466 -28.78 -12.34 -22.11
C LEU A 466 -29.51 -11.11 -22.66
N GLN A 467 -30.64 -10.74 -22.06
CA GLN A 467 -31.40 -9.55 -22.46
C GLN A 467 -30.62 -8.26 -22.17
N ASP A 468 -29.93 -8.21 -21.02
CA ASP A 468 -29.05 -7.10 -20.66
C ASP A 468 -27.89 -6.96 -21.66
N ALA A 469 -27.25 -8.07 -22.04
CA ALA A 469 -26.20 -8.05 -23.06
C ALA A 469 -26.71 -7.59 -24.44
N GLN A 470 -27.92 -8.00 -24.83
CA GLN A 470 -28.53 -7.62 -26.11
C GLN A 470 -28.86 -6.12 -26.17
N VAL A 471 -29.42 -5.55 -25.11
CA VAL A 471 -29.71 -4.12 -25.06
C VAL A 471 -28.42 -3.30 -24.94
N ALA A 472 -27.45 -3.78 -24.17
CA ALA A 472 -26.13 -3.17 -24.05
C ALA A 472 -25.41 -3.11 -25.40
N GLU A 473 -25.36 -4.20 -26.17
CA GLU A 473 -24.72 -4.23 -27.50
C GLU A 473 -25.38 -3.21 -28.46
N ARG A 474 -26.72 -3.13 -28.44
CA ARG A 474 -27.49 -2.26 -29.35
C ARG A 474 -27.14 -0.78 -29.19
N TYR A 475 -26.85 -0.35 -27.97
CA TYR A 475 -26.56 1.06 -27.64
C TYR A 475 -25.13 1.29 -27.18
N ALA A 476 -24.24 0.31 -27.32
CA ALA A 476 -22.81 0.50 -27.14
C ALA A 476 -22.26 1.43 -28.23
N ALA A 477 -21.32 2.30 -27.85
CA ALA A 477 -20.55 3.11 -28.81
C ALA A 477 -19.70 2.24 -29.75
N GLU A 478 -19.14 2.82 -30.81
CA GLU A 478 -18.24 2.11 -31.73
C GLU A 478 -17.02 1.55 -31.00
N ASP A 479 -16.41 2.39 -30.16
CA ASP A 479 -15.36 2.03 -29.20
C ASP A 479 -16.02 1.80 -27.83
N ALA A 480 -16.23 0.53 -27.47
CA ALA A 480 -16.98 0.18 -26.26
C ALA A 480 -16.48 -1.08 -25.56
N LEU A 481 -16.69 -1.11 -24.25
CA LEU A 481 -16.35 -2.21 -23.36
C LEU A 481 -17.56 -2.54 -22.46
N ILE A 482 -17.88 -3.83 -22.37
CA ILE A 482 -18.98 -4.35 -21.55
C ILE A 482 -18.39 -5.31 -20.50
N LEU A 483 -18.64 -5.03 -19.23
CA LEU A 483 -18.23 -5.82 -18.07
C LEU A 483 -19.42 -6.58 -17.50
N PHE A 484 -19.17 -7.84 -17.11
CA PHE A 484 -20.13 -8.70 -16.43
C PHE A 484 -19.57 -9.07 -15.06
N HIS A 485 -20.40 -9.01 -14.03
CA HIS A 485 -20.09 -9.63 -12.74
C HIS A 485 -20.64 -11.07 -12.69
N ASN A 486 -20.25 -11.88 -11.70
CA ASN A 486 -20.89 -13.16 -11.39
C ASN A 486 -20.86 -14.24 -12.50
N LEU A 487 -19.81 -14.28 -13.33
CA LEU A 487 -19.69 -15.30 -14.40
C LEU A 487 -19.50 -16.74 -13.91
N ALA A 488 -19.26 -16.93 -12.61
CA ALA A 488 -19.38 -18.25 -11.99
C ALA A 488 -20.76 -18.89 -12.26
N SER A 489 -21.81 -18.10 -12.49
CA SER A 489 -23.12 -18.57 -12.96
C SER A 489 -23.13 -18.79 -14.48
N PRO A 490 -23.59 -19.96 -14.97
CA PRO A 490 -23.70 -20.24 -16.41
C PRO A 490 -24.74 -19.33 -17.09
N ASP A 491 -25.82 -18.96 -16.40
CA ASP A 491 -26.87 -18.08 -16.92
C ASP A 491 -26.32 -16.68 -17.23
N VAL A 492 -25.40 -16.18 -16.39
CA VAL A 492 -24.76 -14.88 -16.63
C VAL A 492 -23.75 -14.98 -17.78
N ALA A 493 -23.04 -16.11 -17.89
CA ALA A 493 -22.12 -16.37 -18.99
C ALA A 493 -22.80 -16.40 -20.37
N GLU A 494 -24.11 -16.64 -20.46
CA GLU A 494 -24.88 -16.51 -21.71
C GLU A 494 -24.74 -15.12 -22.34
N GLY A 495 -24.70 -14.06 -21.52
CA GLY A 495 -24.50 -12.68 -22.00
C GLY A 495 -23.12 -12.47 -22.64
N LEU A 496 -22.06 -12.99 -22.02
CA LEU A 496 -20.72 -12.92 -22.59
C LEU A 496 -20.57 -13.79 -23.84
N ASN A 497 -21.14 -15.01 -23.82
CA ASN A 497 -21.18 -15.92 -24.97
C ASN A 497 -21.86 -15.26 -26.18
N TYR A 498 -22.97 -14.55 -25.96
CA TYR A 498 -23.69 -13.82 -27.00
C TYR A 498 -22.79 -12.79 -27.70
N LEU A 499 -22.02 -12.01 -26.95
CA LEU A 499 -21.12 -11.00 -27.52
C LEU A 499 -19.94 -11.64 -28.27
N ARG A 500 -19.35 -12.70 -27.70
CA ARG A 500 -18.28 -13.48 -28.35
C ARG A 500 -18.75 -14.00 -29.71
N ASP A 501 -19.92 -14.60 -29.77
CA ASP A 501 -20.47 -15.22 -30.99
C ASP A 501 -20.80 -14.17 -32.07
N ARG A 502 -20.84 -12.88 -31.71
CA ARG A 502 -21.03 -11.73 -32.62
C ARG A 502 -19.74 -10.98 -32.95
N GLY A 503 -18.58 -11.56 -32.60
CA GLY A 503 -17.27 -11.05 -33.00
C GLY A 503 -16.66 -10.00 -32.07
N TRP A 504 -17.22 -9.83 -30.86
CA TRP A 504 -16.52 -9.07 -29.82
C TRP A 504 -15.31 -9.86 -29.31
N ASN A 505 -14.23 -9.15 -28.98
CA ASN A 505 -13.14 -9.76 -28.22
C ASN A 505 -13.65 -10.03 -26.81
N THR A 506 -13.30 -11.17 -26.23
CA THR A 506 -13.75 -11.55 -24.89
C THR A 506 -12.63 -12.16 -24.07
N MET A 507 -12.63 -11.89 -22.77
CA MET A 507 -11.78 -12.56 -21.78
C MET A 507 -12.45 -12.51 -20.40
N ILE A 508 -11.85 -13.17 -19.42
CA ILE A 508 -12.29 -13.13 -18.02
C ILE A 508 -11.18 -12.64 -17.09
N TYR A 509 -11.58 -11.95 -16.04
CA TYR A 509 -10.75 -11.63 -14.88
C TYR A 509 -10.99 -12.69 -13.81
N GLN A 510 -9.91 -13.32 -13.36
CA GLN A 510 -10.01 -14.35 -12.34
C GLN A 510 -10.06 -13.70 -10.95
N THR A 511 -11.27 -13.43 -10.50
CA THR A 511 -11.61 -12.79 -9.22
C THR A 511 -12.48 -13.72 -8.36
N MET A 512 -12.94 -13.23 -7.20
CA MET A 512 -13.81 -14.00 -6.32
C MET A 512 -15.09 -14.48 -7.02
N GLN A 513 -15.79 -13.66 -7.81
CA GLN A 513 -16.99 -14.11 -8.55
C GLN A 513 -16.81 -14.21 -10.06
N ILE A 514 -15.57 -14.04 -10.55
CA ILE A 514 -15.18 -14.03 -11.96
C ILE A 514 -15.91 -12.92 -12.72
N MET A 515 -15.17 -11.90 -13.14
CA MET A 515 -15.71 -10.88 -14.03
C MET A 515 -15.45 -11.24 -15.50
N GLY A 516 -16.44 -11.01 -16.35
CA GLY A 516 -16.30 -11.09 -17.80
C GLY A 516 -16.06 -9.72 -18.42
N VAL A 517 -15.34 -9.68 -19.53
CA VAL A 517 -15.23 -8.47 -20.35
C VAL A 517 -15.35 -8.80 -21.83
N ALA A 518 -16.15 -7.98 -22.52
CA ALA A 518 -16.22 -7.93 -23.97
C ALA A 518 -15.83 -6.54 -24.46
N TRP A 519 -15.05 -6.44 -25.52
CA TRP A 519 -14.70 -5.13 -26.11
C TRP A 519 -14.58 -5.16 -27.63
N ARG A 520 -14.77 -3.98 -28.24
CA ARG A 520 -14.58 -3.74 -29.68
C ARG A 520 -13.98 -2.35 -29.91
N GLY A 521 -13.48 -2.13 -31.12
CA GLY A 521 -12.85 -0.86 -31.50
C GLY A 521 -11.47 -0.69 -30.85
N ASN A 522 -11.12 0.54 -30.52
CA ASN A 522 -9.78 0.93 -30.03
C ASN A 522 -9.63 0.86 -28.51
N VAL A 523 -10.70 0.56 -27.76
CA VAL A 523 -10.61 0.38 -26.31
C VAL A 523 -9.96 -0.95 -25.96
N LYS A 524 -9.20 -0.96 -24.87
CA LYS A 524 -8.59 -2.18 -24.32
C LYS A 524 -8.99 -2.34 -22.85
N PRO A 525 -9.26 -3.58 -22.41
CA PRO A 525 -9.46 -3.87 -21.00
C PRO A 525 -8.27 -3.42 -20.13
N VAL A 526 -8.50 -3.34 -18.82
CA VAL A 526 -7.40 -3.10 -17.86
C VAL A 526 -6.59 -4.38 -17.68
N GLU A 527 -5.30 -4.22 -17.42
CA GLU A 527 -4.44 -5.35 -17.06
C GLU A 527 -4.70 -5.71 -15.60
N HIS A 528 -5.03 -6.97 -15.33
CA HIS A 528 -5.31 -7.50 -14.01
C HIS A 528 -4.41 -8.70 -13.76
N ILE A 529 -4.01 -8.90 -12.51
CA ILE A 529 -3.25 -10.08 -12.08
C ILE A 529 -4.11 -10.82 -11.08
N PRO A 530 -4.51 -12.07 -11.35
CA PRO A 530 -5.23 -12.90 -10.39
C PRO A 530 -4.41 -13.09 -9.13
N ASP A 531 -5.09 -13.18 -7.98
CA ASP A 531 -4.40 -13.35 -6.70
C ASP A 531 -3.38 -14.51 -6.77
N PRO A 532 -2.08 -14.20 -6.67
CA PRO A 532 -1.05 -15.21 -6.82
C PRO A 532 -1.07 -16.25 -5.69
N ALA A 533 -1.61 -15.92 -4.51
CA ALA A 533 -1.71 -16.83 -3.37
C ALA A 533 -2.87 -17.84 -3.50
N VAL A 534 -3.72 -17.69 -4.53
CA VAL A 534 -4.88 -18.55 -4.76
C VAL A 534 -4.58 -19.55 -5.87
N ASN A 535 -4.78 -20.84 -5.59
CA ASN A 535 -4.75 -21.87 -6.62
C ASN A 535 -6.07 -21.87 -7.40
N TRP A 536 -6.11 -21.08 -8.46
CA TRP A 536 -7.33 -20.82 -9.23
C TRP A 536 -7.81 -22.02 -10.04
N THR A 537 -9.12 -22.30 -9.92
CA THR A 537 -9.88 -23.18 -10.81
C THR A 537 -10.95 -22.38 -11.56
N LEU A 538 -11.27 -22.82 -12.78
CA LEU A 538 -12.35 -22.28 -13.60
C LEU A 538 -13.55 -23.24 -13.62
N PRO A 539 -14.79 -22.74 -13.58
CA PRO A 539 -15.97 -23.51 -13.94
C PRO A 539 -15.87 -24.07 -15.36
N GLU A 540 -16.49 -25.24 -15.59
CA GLU A 540 -16.42 -25.96 -16.87
C GLU A 540 -16.92 -25.11 -18.06
N HIS A 541 -17.95 -24.27 -17.86
CA HIS A 541 -18.48 -23.41 -18.92
C HIS A 541 -17.59 -22.21 -19.27
N LEU A 542 -16.55 -21.94 -18.47
CA LEU A 542 -15.61 -20.84 -18.69
C LEU A 542 -14.20 -21.28 -19.13
N LYS A 543 -13.93 -22.59 -19.15
CA LYS A 543 -12.58 -23.14 -19.38
C LYS A 543 -11.91 -22.70 -20.70
N ASP A 544 -12.72 -22.37 -21.70
CA ASP A 544 -12.26 -22.01 -23.04
C ASP A 544 -12.06 -20.49 -23.21
N TYR A 545 -12.35 -19.69 -22.18
CA TYR A 545 -12.09 -18.25 -22.20
C TYR A 545 -10.62 -17.93 -21.88
N PRO A 546 -10.00 -16.97 -22.59
CA PRO A 546 -8.74 -16.38 -22.16
C PRO A 546 -8.89 -15.74 -20.78
N VAL A 547 -7.93 -15.98 -19.89
CA VAL A 547 -7.86 -15.36 -18.56
C VAL A 547 -6.79 -14.30 -18.54
N CYS A 548 -7.12 -13.09 -18.07
CA CYS A 548 -6.17 -11.99 -17.96
C CYS A 548 -4.98 -12.39 -17.06
N ASN A 549 -3.77 -12.43 -17.63
CA ASN A 549 -2.47 -12.64 -16.96
C ASN A 549 -2.38 -13.81 -15.95
N LEU A 550 -3.17 -14.89 -16.11
CA LEU A 550 -3.13 -16.03 -15.19
C LEU A 550 -1.78 -16.75 -15.18
N GLU A 551 -1.14 -16.92 -16.34
CA GLU A 551 0.19 -17.53 -16.39
C GLU A 551 1.26 -16.60 -15.81
N LEU A 552 1.12 -15.29 -16.01
CA LEU A 552 2.04 -14.31 -15.42
C LEU A 552 1.97 -14.34 -13.89
N SER A 553 0.78 -14.44 -13.27
CA SER A 553 0.68 -14.49 -11.80
C SER A 553 1.43 -15.70 -11.23
N ARG A 554 1.36 -16.85 -11.90
CA ARG A 554 2.14 -18.05 -11.54
C ARG A 554 3.64 -17.85 -11.72
N VAL A 555 4.06 -17.14 -12.77
CA VAL A 555 5.46 -16.79 -12.98
C VAL A 555 5.95 -15.87 -11.87
N LEU A 556 5.22 -14.81 -11.54
CA LEU A 556 5.54 -13.87 -10.46
C LEU A 556 5.70 -14.58 -9.11
N GLU A 557 4.82 -15.54 -8.78
CA GLU A 557 4.95 -16.35 -7.55
C GLU A 557 6.20 -17.21 -7.49
N LYS A 558 6.69 -17.67 -8.63
CA LYS A 558 7.91 -18.47 -8.70
C LYS A 558 9.14 -17.58 -8.61
N VAL A 559 9.17 -16.50 -9.38
CA VAL A 559 10.36 -15.63 -9.47
C VAL A 559 10.59 -14.78 -8.23
N LYS A 560 9.55 -14.51 -7.40
CA LYS A 560 9.70 -13.68 -6.19
C LYS A 560 10.73 -14.20 -5.18
N PHE A 561 11.04 -15.49 -5.19
CA PHE A 561 12.08 -16.08 -4.32
C PHE A 561 13.50 -15.96 -4.89
N PHE A 562 13.60 -15.58 -6.17
CA PHE A 562 14.82 -15.44 -6.96
C PHE A 562 15.12 -13.99 -7.36
N THR A 563 14.44 -13.02 -6.75
CA THR A 563 14.66 -11.60 -7.01
C THR A 563 14.46 -10.79 -5.73
N LEU A 564 15.12 -9.64 -5.65
CA LEU A 564 14.89 -8.63 -4.62
C LEU A 564 13.96 -7.51 -5.11
N LEU A 565 13.56 -7.55 -6.38
CA LEU A 565 12.70 -6.55 -6.97
C LEU A 565 11.30 -6.61 -6.37
N GLY A 566 10.77 -5.43 -6.07
CA GLY A 566 9.35 -5.26 -5.74
C GLY A 566 8.45 -5.61 -6.92
N PHE A 567 7.16 -5.78 -6.64
CA PHE A 567 6.18 -6.09 -7.68
C PHE A 567 6.16 -5.03 -8.79
N GLU A 568 6.25 -3.76 -8.42
CA GLU A 568 6.17 -2.60 -9.31
C GLU A 568 7.29 -2.62 -10.35
N ARG A 569 8.52 -2.97 -9.93
CA ARG A 569 9.69 -3.08 -10.82
C ARG A 569 9.61 -4.30 -11.72
N LEU A 570 9.14 -5.44 -11.22
CA LEU A 570 8.85 -6.61 -12.07
C LEU A 570 7.72 -6.33 -13.08
N TRP A 571 6.69 -5.61 -12.66
CA TRP A 571 5.57 -5.22 -13.52
C TRP A 571 5.99 -4.24 -14.61
N SER A 572 6.86 -3.28 -14.27
CA SER A 572 7.45 -2.36 -15.25
C SER A 572 8.28 -3.13 -16.28
N LEU A 573 9.17 -4.02 -15.85
CA LEU A 573 9.95 -4.89 -16.74
C LEU A 573 9.05 -5.73 -17.66
N TYR A 574 8.03 -6.40 -17.10
CA TYR A 574 7.06 -7.16 -17.88
C TYR A 574 6.36 -6.29 -18.93
N SER A 575 5.87 -5.11 -18.52
CA SER A 575 5.10 -4.21 -19.39
C SER A 575 5.96 -3.68 -20.54
N LEU A 576 7.17 -3.20 -20.25
CA LEU A 576 8.12 -2.71 -21.26
C LEU A 576 8.56 -3.85 -22.19
N ALA A 577 8.89 -5.02 -21.65
CA ALA A 577 9.28 -6.20 -22.43
C ALA A 577 8.15 -6.70 -23.35
N LYS A 578 6.92 -6.74 -22.84
CA LYS A 578 5.73 -7.14 -23.61
C LYS A 578 5.47 -6.14 -24.73
N GLN A 579 5.55 -4.84 -24.45
CA GLN A 579 5.41 -3.79 -25.47
C GLN A 579 6.46 -3.95 -26.58
N VAL A 580 7.73 -4.16 -26.22
CA VAL A 580 8.81 -4.42 -27.19
C VAL A 580 8.49 -5.62 -28.09
N CYS A 581 7.92 -6.68 -27.52
CA CYS A 581 7.53 -7.87 -28.28
C CYS A 581 6.31 -7.64 -29.18
N GLU A 582 5.27 -6.94 -28.69
CA GLU A 582 4.03 -6.69 -29.42
C GLU A 582 4.21 -5.69 -30.57
N GLU A 583 5.01 -4.65 -30.35
CA GLU A 583 5.41 -3.66 -31.36
C GLU A 583 6.55 -4.14 -32.26
N ASP A 584 7.12 -5.29 -31.93
CA ASP A 584 8.20 -5.94 -32.66
C ASP A 584 9.43 -5.01 -32.87
N ILE A 585 9.84 -4.30 -31.80
CA ILE A 585 11.00 -3.40 -31.79
C ILE A 585 12.28 -4.23 -31.90
N PRO A 586 13.20 -4.00 -32.87
CA PRO A 586 14.43 -4.80 -33.02
C PRO A 586 15.40 -4.80 -31.82
N GLY A 587 16.11 -5.93 -31.61
CA GLY A 587 17.17 -6.09 -30.60
C GLY A 587 16.97 -7.22 -29.58
N ASN A 588 18.03 -7.58 -28.86
CA ASN A 588 18.00 -8.53 -27.74
C ASN A 588 17.60 -7.84 -26.43
N PHE A 589 17.31 -8.63 -25.40
CA PHE A 589 17.20 -8.11 -24.04
C PHE A 589 18.54 -8.26 -23.33
N VAL A 590 18.85 -7.32 -22.45
CA VAL A 590 20.06 -7.35 -21.62
C VAL A 590 19.68 -6.98 -20.20
N GLU A 591 20.16 -7.78 -19.24
CA GLU A 591 20.13 -7.47 -17.82
C GLU A 591 21.56 -7.41 -17.30
N CYS A 592 21.88 -6.36 -16.55
CA CYS A 592 23.17 -6.15 -15.90
C CYS A 592 22.94 -6.05 -14.39
N GLY A 593 23.32 -7.10 -13.67
CA GLY A 593 22.93 -7.35 -12.29
C GLY A 593 21.71 -8.24 -12.24
N VAL A 594 21.94 -9.52 -11.97
CA VAL A 594 20.99 -10.62 -12.11
C VAL A 594 20.66 -11.21 -10.75
N CYS A 595 21.61 -11.19 -9.81
CA CYS A 595 21.48 -11.83 -8.50
C CYS A 595 20.99 -13.29 -8.67
N ARG A 596 19.86 -13.66 -8.07
CA ARG A 596 19.31 -15.02 -8.16
C ARG A 596 18.54 -15.31 -9.46
N GLY A 597 18.37 -14.33 -10.35
CA GLY A 597 17.89 -14.52 -11.72
C GLY A 597 16.37 -14.47 -11.95
N GLY A 598 15.58 -14.00 -10.98
CA GLY A 598 14.12 -13.95 -11.10
C GLY A 598 13.62 -12.99 -12.19
N SER A 599 14.19 -11.79 -12.28
CA SER A 599 13.91 -10.81 -13.34
C SER A 599 14.37 -11.30 -14.72
N SER A 600 15.59 -11.86 -14.81
CA SER A 600 16.06 -12.60 -15.99
C SER A 600 15.05 -13.64 -16.49
N ALA A 601 14.58 -14.50 -15.59
CA ALA A 601 13.65 -15.57 -15.94
C ALA A 601 12.29 -15.03 -16.39
N LEU A 602 11.80 -13.94 -15.78
CA LEU A 602 10.60 -13.22 -16.21
C LEU A 602 10.76 -12.64 -17.63
N LEU A 603 11.86 -11.94 -17.89
CA LEU A 603 12.14 -11.35 -19.21
C LEU A 603 12.25 -12.43 -20.30
N ALA A 604 12.94 -13.54 -20.03
CA ALA A 604 13.04 -14.67 -20.94
C ALA A 604 11.68 -15.36 -21.18
N TRP A 605 10.82 -15.42 -20.15
CA TRP A 605 9.44 -15.88 -20.28
C TRP A 605 8.62 -14.94 -21.17
N VAL A 606 8.79 -13.62 -21.08
CA VAL A 606 8.14 -12.67 -21.99
C VAL A 606 8.60 -12.89 -23.43
N ILE A 607 9.91 -13.07 -23.68
CA ILE A 607 10.44 -13.39 -25.02
C ILE A 607 9.75 -14.64 -25.57
N LYS A 608 9.68 -15.72 -24.78
CA LYS A 608 9.08 -17.00 -25.18
C LYS A 608 7.62 -16.88 -25.60
N ASN A 609 6.84 -16.04 -24.91
CA ASN A 609 5.38 -16.00 -25.07
C ASN A 609 4.89 -14.89 -26.03
N TYR A 610 5.62 -13.78 -26.14
CA TYR A 610 5.13 -12.61 -26.89
C TYR A 610 5.99 -12.25 -28.10
N SER A 611 7.25 -12.68 -28.15
CA SER A 611 8.14 -12.22 -29.21
C SER A 611 7.79 -12.82 -30.57
N ARG A 612 7.68 -11.95 -31.59
CA ARG A 612 7.42 -12.35 -32.98
C ARG A 612 8.69 -12.69 -33.76
N ARG A 613 9.86 -12.56 -33.12
CA ARG A 613 11.17 -12.84 -33.72
C ARG A 613 12.09 -13.55 -32.72
N PRO A 614 13.13 -14.26 -33.19
CA PRO A 614 14.14 -14.81 -32.29
C PRO A 614 14.85 -13.68 -31.52
N ARG A 615 14.89 -13.80 -30.20
CA ARG A 615 15.64 -12.92 -29.30
C ARG A 615 16.30 -13.75 -28.21
N LYS A 616 17.40 -13.25 -27.68
CA LYS A 616 18.05 -13.76 -26.47
C LYS A 616 17.98 -12.73 -25.36
N LEU A 617 18.11 -13.21 -24.14
CA LEU A 617 18.42 -12.41 -22.97
C LEU A 617 19.88 -12.63 -22.59
N TYR A 618 20.69 -11.58 -22.58
CA TYR A 618 22.05 -11.63 -22.06
C TYR A 618 22.04 -11.17 -20.60
N ALA A 619 22.50 -12.05 -19.70
CA ALA A 619 22.45 -11.86 -18.26
C ALA A 619 23.88 -11.68 -17.73
N PHE A 620 24.31 -10.42 -17.56
CA PHE A 620 25.64 -10.07 -17.08
C PHE A 620 25.62 -9.91 -15.55
N ASP A 621 26.48 -10.65 -14.86
CA ASP A 621 26.65 -10.58 -13.40
C ASP A 621 28.01 -11.19 -13.03
N THR A 622 28.53 -10.89 -11.84
CA THR A 622 29.70 -11.62 -11.32
C THR A 622 29.33 -13.06 -10.94
N PHE A 623 28.08 -13.29 -10.54
CA PHE A 623 27.52 -14.49 -9.90
C PHE A 623 28.26 -14.92 -8.61
N SER A 624 29.19 -14.09 -8.15
CA SER A 624 30.05 -14.33 -6.99
C SER A 624 29.94 -13.23 -5.93
N GLY A 625 29.01 -12.30 -6.11
CA GLY A 625 28.73 -11.20 -5.20
C GLY A 625 29.17 -9.85 -5.75
N MET A 626 28.74 -8.80 -5.07
CA MET A 626 28.98 -7.43 -5.52
C MET A 626 30.49 -7.08 -5.47
N PRO A 627 31.04 -6.25 -6.39
CA PRO A 627 32.45 -5.81 -6.39
C PRO A 627 32.85 -4.95 -5.14
N ASP A 628 33.83 -4.04 -5.20
CA ASP A 628 34.03 -3.06 -4.11
C ASP A 628 33.32 -1.72 -4.43
N PRO A 629 32.50 -1.15 -3.52
CA PRO A 629 31.92 0.17 -3.71
C PRO A 629 32.95 1.28 -3.49
N THR A 630 32.64 2.47 -4.00
CA THR A 630 33.45 3.69 -3.85
C THR A 630 32.81 4.66 -2.84
N GLU A 631 33.49 5.77 -2.51
CA GLU A 631 32.98 6.76 -1.53
C GLU A 631 31.66 7.44 -1.93
N VAL A 632 31.32 7.44 -3.23
CA VAL A 632 30.07 8.01 -3.76
C VAL A 632 28.89 7.05 -3.62
N ASP A 633 29.15 5.77 -3.37
CA ASP A 633 28.13 4.73 -3.23
C ASP A 633 27.57 4.76 -1.81
N ARG A 634 26.60 5.65 -1.63
CA ARG A 634 25.87 5.89 -0.38
C ARG A 634 24.39 5.68 -0.59
N ASP A 635 23.72 5.14 0.42
CA ASP A 635 22.27 4.97 0.38
C ASP A 635 21.55 6.35 0.41
N TYR A 636 20.23 6.34 0.24
CA TYR A 636 19.39 7.55 0.32
C TYR A 636 19.51 8.34 1.65
N ARG A 637 20.09 7.76 2.71
CA ARG A 637 20.35 8.39 4.01
C ARG A 637 21.78 8.92 4.14
N GLY A 638 22.66 8.62 3.19
CA GLY A 638 24.07 9.01 3.18
C GLY A 638 25.02 8.00 3.85
N VAL A 639 24.53 6.80 4.21
CA VAL A 639 25.35 5.72 4.77
C VAL A 639 26.16 5.07 3.66
N ALA A 640 27.46 4.84 3.87
CA ALA A 640 28.32 4.21 2.86
C ALA A 640 27.91 2.75 2.64
N ALA A 641 27.98 2.27 1.39
CA ALA A 641 27.51 0.93 1.02
C ALA A 641 28.11 -0.20 1.89
N ASN A 642 29.40 -0.13 2.23
CA ASN A 642 30.06 -1.12 3.10
C ASN A 642 29.57 -1.11 4.56
N ASP A 643 28.91 -0.04 5.01
CA ASP A 643 28.27 0.05 6.32
C ASP A 643 26.81 -0.41 6.29
N THR A 644 26.33 -0.88 5.13
CA THR A 644 24.99 -1.47 4.93
C THR A 644 25.06 -2.99 4.79
N GLY A 645 23.90 -3.63 4.58
CA GLY A 645 23.82 -5.06 4.24
C GLY A 645 24.20 -5.40 2.79
N CYS A 646 24.46 -4.40 1.94
CA CYS A 646 24.72 -4.53 0.50
C CYS A 646 26.17 -4.13 0.13
N GLY A 647 27.12 -4.39 1.02
CA GLY A 647 28.54 -4.12 0.78
C GLY A 647 29.22 -5.14 -0.15
N SER A 648 30.54 -5.02 -0.27
CA SER A 648 31.36 -5.93 -1.08
C SER A 648 31.13 -7.42 -0.73
N GLY A 649 31.00 -8.25 -1.76
CA GLY A 649 30.75 -9.69 -1.64
C GLY A 649 29.33 -10.07 -1.20
N ALA A 650 28.44 -9.11 -0.93
CA ALA A 650 27.03 -9.38 -0.69
C ALA A 650 26.36 -9.97 -1.95
N LEU A 651 25.18 -10.57 -1.78
CA LEU A 651 24.31 -11.04 -2.86
C LEU A 651 24.92 -12.05 -3.84
N ALA A 652 25.97 -12.78 -3.41
CA ALA A 652 26.54 -13.86 -4.23
C ALA A 652 25.48 -14.94 -4.55
N ALA A 653 25.32 -15.22 -5.84
CA ALA A 653 24.30 -16.13 -6.35
C ALA A 653 24.85 -16.96 -7.53
N PRO A 654 25.45 -18.14 -7.25
CA PRO A 654 25.97 -19.00 -8.31
C PRO A 654 24.88 -19.43 -9.30
N ILE A 655 25.22 -19.45 -10.61
CA ILE A 655 24.29 -19.72 -11.72
C ILE A 655 23.51 -21.03 -11.51
N SER A 656 24.22 -22.13 -11.22
CA SER A 656 23.63 -23.48 -11.12
C SER A 656 22.67 -23.67 -9.95
N GLU A 657 22.78 -22.82 -8.93
CA GLU A 657 21.94 -22.87 -7.73
C GLU A 657 20.75 -21.90 -7.80
N ASN A 658 20.79 -20.93 -8.72
CA ASN A 658 19.84 -19.83 -8.79
C ASN A 658 19.26 -19.67 -10.20
N LEU A 659 19.88 -18.84 -11.05
CA LEU A 659 19.37 -18.49 -12.38
C LEU A 659 18.99 -19.72 -13.22
N GLU A 660 19.84 -20.76 -13.24
CA GLU A 660 19.56 -21.98 -14.00
C GLU A 660 18.34 -22.73 -13.46
N VAL A 661 18.15 -22.77 -12.14
CA VAL A 661 17.03 -23.47 -11.48
C VAL A 661 15.71 -22.86 -11.92
N ILE A 662 15.55 -21.55 -11.73
CA ILE A 662 14.28 -20.86 -12.05
C ILE A 662 14.04 -20.83 -13.57
N ALA A 663 15.08 -20.61 -14.38
CA ALA A 663 14.95 -20.59 -15.83
C ALA A 663 14.59 -21.96 -16.41
N ARG A 664 15.10 -23.06 -15.86
CA ARG A 664 14.68 -24.42 -16.23
C ARG A 664 13.26 -24.72 -15.79
N GLU A 665 12.87 -24.28 -14.60
CA GLU A 665 11.50 -24.45 -14.09
C GLU A 665 10.48 -23.76 -15.00
N LEU A 666 10.79 -22.58 -15.53
CA LEU A 666 9.94 -21.87 -16.50
C LEU A 666 10.13 -22.36 -17.96
N GLY A 667 11.10 -23.24 -18.21
CA GLY A 667 11.44 -23.74 -19.53
C GLY A 667 11.92 -22.65 -20.49
N VAL A 668 12.74 -21.72 -19.99
CA VAL A 668 13.28 -20.55 -20.72
C VAL A 668 14.81 -20.52 -20.74
N TRP A 669 15.50 -21.49 -20.12
CA TRP A 669 16.96 -21.53 -20.05
C TRP A 669 17.66 -21.35 -21.40
N ASP A 670 17.16 -21.97 -22.46
CA ASP A 670 17.76 -21.87 -23.80
C ASP A 670 17.69 -20.46 -24.41
N LEU A 671 16.90 -19.54 -23.83
CA LEU A 671 16.83 -18.13 -24.23
C LEU A 671 17.83 -17.24 -23.49
N ILE A 672 18.42 -17.72 -22.41
CA ILE A 672 19.30 -16.95 -21.53
C ILE A 672 20.76 -17.27 -21.84
N VAL A 673 21.58 -16.23 -21.97
CA VAL A 673 23.03 -16.30 -22.10
C VAL A 673 23.65 -15.70 -20.84
N PRO A 674 24.00 -16.52 -19.83
CA PRO A 674 24.67 -16.02 -18.63
C PRO A 674 26.13 -15.66 -18.93
N VAL A 675 26.56 -14.48 -18.50
CA VAL A 675 27.91 -13.96 -18.74
C VAL A 675 28.57 -13.62 -17.40
N PRO A 676 29.38 -14.54 -16.82
CA PRO A 676 30.03 -14.32 -15.54
C PRO A 676 31.23 -13.38 -15.63
N GLY A 677 31.24 -12.32 -14.82
CA GLY A 677 32.37 -11.42 -14.65
C GLY A 677 31.96 -9.98 -14.33
N LEU A 678 32.96 -9.11 -14.12
CA LEU A 678 32.72 -7.68 -13.93
C LEU A 678 32.27 -7.03 -15.24
N PHE A 679 31.43 -6.00 -15.16
CA PHE A 679 30.93 -5.29 -16.35
C PHE A 679 32.06 -4.66 -17.18
N ALA A 680 33.06 -4.09 -16.53
CA ALA A 680 34.24 -3.52 -17.18
C ALA A 680 35.01 -4.53 -18.05
N ASP A 681 34.98 -5.82 -17.66
CA ASP A 681 35.68 -6.89 -18.38
C ASP A 681 34.80 -7.58 -19.43
N THR A 682 33.49 -7.65 -19.17
CA THR A 682 32.56 -8.47 -19.97
C THR A 682 31.81 -7.68 -21.03
N LEU A 683 31.32 -6.47 -20.72
CA LEU A 683 30.53 -5.67 -21.67
C LEU A 683 31.28 -5.33 -22.96
N PRO A 684 32.57 -4.89 -22.93
CA PRO A 684 33.32 -4.63 -24.17
C PRO A 684 33.46 -5.86 -25.06
N VAL A 685 33.62 -7.04 -24.47
CA VAL A 685 33.89 -8.30 -25.18
C VAL A 685 32.63 -8.84 -25.85
N TYR A 686 31.49 -8.74 -25.17
CA TYR A 686 30.21 -9.28 -25.66
C TYR A 686 29.40 -8.28 -26.49
N ARG A 687 29.83 -7.00 -26.55
CA ARG A 687 29.15 -5.91 -27.26
C ARG A 687 28.68 -6.31 -28.65
N GLU A 688 29.55 -6.89 -29.47
CA GLU A 688 29.22 -7.30 -30.84
C GLU A 688 28.22 -8.47 -30.91
N GLN A 689 28.27 -9.41 -29.95
CA GLN A 689 27.36 -10.55 -29.89
C GLN A 689 25.96 -10.15 -29.44
N VAL A 690 25.88 -9.20 -28.50
CA VAL A 690 24.61 -8.60 -28.06
C VAL A 690 23.94 -7.87 -29.23
N SER A 691 24.72 -7.16 -30.06
CA SER A 691 24.30 -6.39 -31.24
C SER A 691 23.35 -5.23 -30.88
N GLU A 692 22.12 -5.22 -31.36
CA GLU A 692 21.10 -4.23 -31.02
C GLU A 692 20.33 -4.67 -29.77
N ILE A 693 19.94 -3.73 -28.91
CA ILE A 693 19.23 -3.98 -27.65
C ILE A 693 17.84 -3.35 -27.72
N ALA A 694 16.81 -4.12 -27.43
CA ALA A 694 15.43 -3.62 -27.39
C ALA A 694 14.99 -3.24 -25.97
N LEU A 695 15.57 -3.90 -24.97
CA LEU A 695 15.35 -3.62 -23.54
C LEU A 695 16.66 -3.82 -22.79
N LEU A 696 17.08 -2.80 -22.04
CA LEU A 696 18.21 -2.84 -21.12
C LEU A 696 17.70 -2.67 -19.69
N HIS A 697 17.95 -3.65 -18.83
CA HIS A 697 17.71 -3.55 -17.40
C HIS A 697 19.06 -3.39 -16.68
N ALA A 698 19.23 -2.25 -16.01
CA ALA A 698 20.45 -1.84 -15.33
C ALA A 698 20.21 -1.82 -13.80
N ASP A 699 20.68 -2.87 -13.12
CA ASP A 699 20.41 -3.18 -11.71
C ASP A 699 21.74 -3.45 -10.99
N ALA A 700 22.56 -2.41 -10.89
CA ALA A 700 23.99 -2.55 -10.63
C ALA A 700 24.49 -1.80 -9.39
N ASP A 701 23.57 -1.15 -8.66
CA ASP A 701 23.72 -0.37 -7.42
C ASP A 701 24.70 0.82 -7.47
N TRP A 702 25.92 0.59 -7.96
CA TRP A 702 27.05 1.49 -7.78
C TRP A 702 27.34 2.35 -8.98
N TYR A 703 27.96 3.48 -8.67
CA TYR A 703 28.38 4.47 -9.64
C TYR A 703 29.17 3.86 -10.80
N GLN A 704 30.27 3.14 -10.50
CA GLN A 704 31.15 2.62 -11.53
C GLN A 704 30.46 1.56 -12.40
N SER A 705 29.69 0.65 -11.77
CA SER A 705 28.95 -0.40 -12.46
C SER A 705 27.89 0.17 -13.40
N THR A 706 27.07 1.11 -12.92
CA THR A 706 26.09 1.85 -13.73
C THR A 706 26.79 2.58 -14.87
N MET A 707 27.94 3.21 -14.60
CA MET A 707 28.68 3.94 -15.62
C MET A 707 29.22 3.00 -16.72
N ASP A 708 29.75 1.84 -16.34
CA ASP A 708 30.20 0.83 -17.30
C ASP A 708 29.05 0.32 -18.18
N ILE A 709 27.85 0.11 -17.61
CA ILE A 709 26.66 -0.28 -18.38
C ILE A 709 26.32 0.77 -19.43
N PHE A 710 26.16 2.04 -19.03
CA PHE A 710 25.73 3.09 -19.94
C PHE A 710 26.76 3.36 -21.05
N ARG A 711 28.06 3.46 -20.74
CA ARG A 711 29.12 3.67 -21.77
C ARG A 711 29.17 2.55 -22.81
N HIS A 712 28.95 1.30 -22.39
CA HIS A 712 29.07 0.16 -23.28
C HIS A 712 27.78 -0.18 -24.01
N LEU A 713 26.60 0.01 -23.42
CA LEU A 713 25.36 -0.53 -23.98
C LEU A 713 24.38 0.54 -24.46
N TYR A 714 24.41 1.78 -23.94
CA TYR A 714 23.39 2.79 -24.24
C TYR A 714 23.20 3.02 -25.75
N HIS A 715 24.29 3.17 -26.49
CA HIS A 715 24.24 3.41 -27.94
C HIS A 715 23.82 2.19 -28.77
N GLN A 716 23.71 1.00 -28.16
CA GLN A 716 23.14 -0.20 -28.80
C GLN A 716 21.65 -0.33 -28.56
N VAL A 717 21.08 0.44 -27.62
CA VAL A 717 19.63 0.45 -27.38
C VAL A 717 18.94 1.07 -28.57
N ASN A 718 17.99 0.33 -29.16
CA ASN A 718 17.17 0.81 -30.25
C ASN A 718 16.50 2.13 -29.83
N PRO A 719 16.36 3.13 -30.71
CA PRO A 719 15.71 4.39 -30.35
C PRO A 719 14.30 4.23 -29.77
N ARG A 720 13.57 3.19 -30.18
CA ARG A 720 12.23 2.84 -29.68
C ARG A 720 12.27 1.84 -28.50
N GLY A 721 13.45 1.41 -28.09
CA GLY A 721 13.64 0.50 -26.96
C GLY A 721 13.57 1.23 -25.62
N PHE A 722 13.78 0.47 -24.54
CA PHE A 722 13.66 0.98 -23.18
C PHE A 722 14.90 0.64 -22.33
N ILE A 723 15.19 1.50 -21.36
CA ILE A 723 16.18 1.26 -20.32
C ILE A 723 15.49 1.42 -18.97
N GLN A 724 15.52 0.40 -18.11
CA GLN A 724 15.09 0.50 -16.71
C GLN A 724 16.32 0.52 -15.81
N VAL A 725 16.37 1.49 -14.89
CA VAL A 725 17.42 1.66 -13.89
C VAL A 725 16.79 1.46 -12.51
N ASP A 726 17.22 0.42 -11.79
CA ASP A 726 16.49 -0.06 -10.61
C ASP A 726 16.81 0.70 -9.32
N ASP A 727 18.02 1.21 -9.21
CA ASP A 727 18.62 1.73 -7.97
C ASP A 727 18.69 3.26 -7.91
N TYR A 728 17.92 3.94 -8.77
CA TYR A 728 18.12 5.36 -9.04
C TYR A 728 17.88 6.26 -7.82
N HIS A 729 16.93 5.95 -6.93
CA HIS A 729 16.74 6.70 -5.68
C HIS A 729 17.32 6.03 -4.44
N ASP A 730 17.59 4.73 -4.47
CA ASP A 730 18.18 4.00 -3.33
C ASP A 730 19.67 4.32 -3.17
N TRP A 731 20.41 4.47 -4.28
CA TRP A 731 21.86 4.72 -4.27
C TRP A 731 22.24 6.04 -4.94
N GLN A 732 22.89 6.91 -4.16
CA GLN A 732 23.41 8.19 -4.64
C GLN A 732 24.43 8.00 -5.78
N GLY A 733 25.23 6.94 -5.72
CA GLY A 733 26.18 6.54 -6.76
C GLY A 733 25.49 6.24 -8.09
N CYS A 734 24.43 5.43 -8.08
CA CYS A 734 23.62 5.13 -9.27
C CYS A 734 23.01 6.40 -9.88
N CYS A 735 22.32 7.19 -9.06
CA CYS A 735 21.73 8.48 -9.46
C CYS A 735 22.76 9.39 -10.14
N LYS A 736 23.94 9.53 -9.51
CA LYS A 736 25.04 10.34 -10.01
C LYS A 736 25.59 9.81 -11.33
N ALA A 737 25.76 8.50 -11.49
CA ALA A 737 26.27 7.90 -12.72
C ALA A 737 25.35 8.17 -13.92
N VAL A 738 24.03 8.07 -13.74
CA VAL A 738 23.04 8.41 -14.77
C VAL A 738 23.22 9.85 -15.24
N HIS A 739 23.33 10.81 -14.31
CA HIS A 739 23.47 12.23 -14.63
C HIS A 739 24.86 12.65 -15.15
N ASP A 740 25.92 11.97 -14.71
CA ASP A 740 27.26 12.15 -15.26
C ASP A 740 27.31 11.63 -16.71
N PHE A 741 26.65 10.50 -17.01
CA PHE A 741 26.57 9.99 -18.38
C PHE A 741 25.74 10.89 -19.29
N GLU A 742 24.59 11.39 -18.83
CA GLU A 742 23.83 12.42 -19.53
C GLU A 742 24.72 13.62 -19.93
N GLN A 743 25.64 14.04 -19.04
CA GLN A 743 26.59 15.10 -19.32
C GLN A 743 27.62 14.67 -20.38
N GLU A 744 28.10 13.44 -20.33
CA GLU A 744 29.05 12.86 -21.30
C GLU A 744 28.47 12.89 -22.72
N ILE A 745 27.20 12.49 -22.89
CA ILE A 745 26.53 12.45 -24.20
C ILE A 745 25.75 13.74 -24.53
N ARG A 746 25.76 14.72 -23.63
CA ARG A 746 25.05 16.01 -23.76
C ARG A 746 23.54 15.84 -24.03
N ALA A 747 22.87 15.03 -23.22
CA ALA A 747 21.42 14.82 -23.29
C ALA A 747 20.79 14.91 -21.91
N PHE A 748 19.50 15.22 -21.83
CA PHE A 748 18.69 15.08 -20.62
C PHE A 748 17.73 13.91 -20.81
N PHE A 749 17.76 12.95 -19.89
CA PHE A 749 16.89 11.79 -19.94
C PHE A 749 15.48 12.11 -19.45
N GLN A 750 14.48 11.66 -20.19
CA GLN A 750 13.10 11.66 -19.70
C GLN A 750 12.92 10.43 -18.81
N LEU A 751 12.97 10.65 -17.51
CA LEU A 751 12.89 9.59 -16.50
C LEU A 751 11.46 9.43 -16.01
N HIS A 752 10.92 8.22 -16.14
CA HIS A 752 9.61 7.83 -15.67
C HIS A 752 9.76 6.99 -14.40
N SER A 753 9.21 7.47 -13.28
CA SER A 753 9.27 6.73 -12.01
C SER A 753 8.47 5.43 -12.08
N VAL A 754 9.05 4.36 -11.54
CA VAL A 754 8.40 3.04 -11.38
C VAL A 754 7.82 2.90 -9.99
N ASP A 755 8.66 3.05 -8.97
CA ASP A 755 8.31 2.97 -7.55
C ASP A 755 9.09 4.03 -6.75
N TYR A 756 9.43 3.74 -5.49
CA TYR A 756 10.23 4.65 -4.67
C TYR A 756 11.71 4.70 -5.08
N SER A 757 12.20 3.74 -5.89
CA SER A 757 13.60 3.65 -6.33
C SER A 757 13.78 3.72 -7.84
N GLY A 758 13.11 2.82 -8.57
CA GLY A 758 13.38 2.57 -9.98
C GLY A 758 12.82 3.65 -10.91
N VAL A 759 13.50 3.85 -12.03
CA VAL A 759 13.06 4.69 -13.15
C VAL A 759 13.26 3.96 -14.47
N TRP A 760 12.51 4.32 -15.50
CA TRP A 760 12.81 3.91 -16.87
C TRP A 760 12.86 5.11 -17.82
N LEU A 761 13.51 4.93 -18.96
CA LEU A 761 13.60 5.92 -20.03
C LEU A 761 13.58 5.26 -21.41
N SER A 762 13.17 6.02 -22.42
CA SER A 762 13.30 5.64 -23.83
C SER A 762 14.31 6.59 -24.51
N PRO A 763 15.29 6.08 -25.28
CA PRO A 763 16.25 6.93 -25.98
C PRO A 763 15.59 7.98 -26.89
N SER A 764 14.44 7.67 -27.50
CA SER A 764 13.71 8.62 -28.36
C SER A 764 13.08 9.81 -27.62
N GLU A 765 12.91 9.73 -26.30
CA GLU A 765 12.29 10.79 -25.51
C GLU A 765 13.32 11.79 -24.97
N ASN A 766 14.60 11.44 -24.99
CA ASN A 766 15.66 12.22 -24.39
C ASN A 766 15.90 13.55 -25.13
N LEU A 767 16.09 14.61 -24.37
CA LEU A 767 16.34 15.95 -24.91
C LEU A 767 17.83 16.15 -25.15
N VAL A 768 18.26 16.06 -26.42
CA VAL A 768 19.66 16.32 -26.80
C VAL A 768 19.95 17.82 -26.71
N VAL A 769 21.13 18.17 -26.15
CA VAL A 769 21.61 19.55 -26.04
C VAL A 769 22.48 19.87 -27.24
N MET A 770 21.99 20.73 -28.12
CA MET A 770 22.69 21.12 -29.35
C MET A 770 23.36 22.48 -29.21
N ARG A 771 24.60 22.58 -29.68
CA ARG A 771 25.34 23.84 -29.85
C ARG A 771 25.79 23.92 -31.30
N ASP A 772 25.49 25.05 -31.96
CA ASP A 772 25.77 25.39 -33.36
C ASP A 772 26.59 24.36 -34.17
N SER A 773 25.88 23.50 -34.90
CA SER A 773 26.36 22.93 -36.16
C SER A 773 25.28 23.08 -37.22
N LEU A 774 25.57 23.94 -38.20
CA LEU A 774 24.79 24.18 -39.42
C LEU A 774 24.81 22.93 -40.31
N THR A 775 23.98 21.92 -40.04
CA THR A 775 23.55 20.90 -41.02
C THR A 775 22.58 19.93 -40.36
N GLU A 776 21.29 20.26 -40.31
CA GLU A 776 20.19 19.29 -40.44
C GLU A 776 18.84 20.03 -40.45
N THR A 777 18.02 19.72 -41.46
CA THR A 777 16.76 20.40 -41.80
C THR A 777 15.52 19.74 -41.20
N SER A 778 15.67 18.79 -40.27
CA SER A 778 14.56 18.24 -39.49
C SER A 778 14.47 18.95 -38.13
N LYS A 779 13.28 19.45 -37.75
CA LYS A 779 12.99 20.00 -36.41
C LYS A 779 13.53 19.02 -35.33
N PRO A 780 14.56 19.36 -34.55
CA PRO A 780 15.05 18.45 -33.52
C PRO A 780 14.16 18.53 -32.28
N GLN A 781 13.75 17.38 -31.73
CA GLN A 781 13.29 17.27 -30.35
C GLN A 781 14.52 17.46 -29.43
N GLY A 782 14.65 18.61 -28.77
CA GLY A 782 15.81 18.88 -27.90
C GLY A 782 15.95 20.32 -27.40
N ILE A 783 17.00 20.57 -26.62
CA ILE A 783 17.34 21.89 -26.09
C ILE A 783 18.43 22.50 -26.96
N ARG A 784 18.09 23.55 -27.71
CA ARG A 784 19.05 24.26 -28.53
C ARG A 784 19.60 25.45 -27.77
N LEU A 785 20.92 25.51 -27.66
CA LEU A 785 21.64 26.63 -27.07
C LEU A 785 22.30 27.46 -28.16
N SER A 786 22.33 28.78 -27.97
CA SER A 786 22.99 29.75 -28.84
C SER A 786 23.91 30.67 -28.02
N LYS A 787 24.34 31.79 -28.59
CA LYS A 787 25.21 32.76 -27.91
C LYS A 787 24.51 33.43 -26.73
N ILE A 788 23.20 33.66 -26.83
CA ILE A 788 22.36 34.31 -25.81
C ILE A 788 21.20 33.36 -25.46
N ASN A 789 21.34 32.64 -24.35
CA ASN A 789 20.35 31.71 -23.84
C ASN A 789 19.47 32.41 -22.78
N VAL A 790 18.17 32.46 -23.03
CA VAL A 790 17.19 33.17 -22.20
C VAL A 790 16.20 32.16 -21.62
N GLY A 791 16.15 32.07 -20.30
CA GLY A 791 15.16 31.26 -19.59
C GLY A 791 13.82 31.99 -19.40
N LEU A 792 12.73 31.30 -19.68
CA LEU A 792 11.36 31.76 -19.43
C LEU A 792 10.61 30.78 -18.54
N PHE A 793 9.95 31.30 -17.51
CA PHE A 793 9.28 30.53 -16.47
C PHE A 793 7.80 30.87 -16.36
N PRO A 794 6.99 30.64 -17.42
CA PRO A 794 5.59 31.05 -17.46
C PRO A 794 4.72 30.40 -16.39
N TYR A 795 3.67 31.12 -15.98
CA TYR A 795 2.62 30.60 -15.12
C TYR A 795 1.41 30.20 -15.98
N TRP A 796 1.34 28.92 -16.38
CA TRP A 796 0.37 28.40 -17.36
C TRP A 796 -1.10 28.45 -16.94
N GLU A 797 -1.43 28.75 -15.68
CA GLU A 797 -2.81 28.92 -15.22
C GLU A 797 -3.35 30.35 -15.45
N MET A 798 -2.59 31.21 -16.13
CA MET A 798 -3.06 32.52 -16.61
C MET A 798 -3.82 32.41 -17.93
N GLU A 799 -4.59 33.44 -18.27
CA GLU A 799 -5.25 33.57 -19.57
C GLU A 799 -4.23 33.48 -20.71
N THR A 800 -4.43 32.54 -21.63
CA THR A 800 -3.50 32.24 -22.75
C THR A 800 -3.23 33.48 -23.61
N GLU A 801 -4.25 34.29 -23.89
CA GLU A 801 -4.09 35.54 -24.66
C GLU A 801 -3.10 36.51 -24.01
N GLN A 802 -3.11 36.60 -22.68
CA GLN A 802 -2.18 37.46 -21.96
C GLN A 802 -0.75 36.95 -22.07
N LEU A 803 -0.55 35.63 -21.96
CA LEU A 803 0.77 35.03 -22.11
C LEU A 803 1.30 35.22 -23.53
N ILE A 804 0.45 35.05 -24.56
CA ILE A 804 0.79 35.33 -25.96
C ILE A 804 1.29 36.77 -26.11
N GLN A 805 0.58 37.76 -25.58
CA GLN A 805 1.02 39.17 -25.65
C GLN A 805 2.39 39.42 -24.98
N GLU A 806 2.68 38.76 -23.86
CA GLU A 806 3.98 38.87 -23.19
C GLU A 806 5.10 38.22 -24.01
N LEU A 807 4.83 37.09 -24.67
CA LEU A 807 5.77 36.43 -25.58
C LEU A 807 6.00 37.24 -26.86
N GLU A 808 4.95 37.84 -27.43
CA GLU A 808 5.05 38.76 -28.57
C GLU A 808 5.98 39.93 -28.25
N GLY A 809 5.86 40.52 -27.06
CA GLY A 809 6.72 41.62 -26.60
C GLY A 809 8.20 41.23 -26.43
N LEU A 810 8.51 39.95 -26.25
CA LEU A 810 9.88 39.43 -26.25
C LEU A 810 10.37 39.09 -27.65
N LEU A 811 9.54 38.43 -28.45
CA LEU A 811 9.92 37.90 -29.77
C LEU A 811 10.13 39.02 -30.79
N GLU A 812 9.29 40.07 -30.77
CA GLU A 812 9.36 41.15 -31.76
C GLU A 812 10.72 41.90 -31.75
N PRO A 813 11.27 42.36 -30.61
CA PRO A 813 12.58 43.00 -30.62
C PRO A 813 13.73 42.05 -30.99
N ILE A 814 13.62 40.76 -30.64
CA ILE A 814 14.62 39.74 -31.00
C ILE A 814 14.65 39.51 -32.51
N LEU A 815 13.47 39.36 -33.13
CA LEU A 815 13.34 39.17 -34.58
C LEU A 815 13.77 40.41 -35.38
N ARG A 816 13.63 41.61 -34.82
CA ARG A 816 14.16 42.86 -35.40
C ARG A 816 15.67 43.07 -35.17
N SER A 817 16.31 42.22 -34.35
CA SER A 817 17.75 42.35 -34.07
C SER A 817 18.59 41.94 -35.29
N PRO A 818 19.84 42.42 -35.42
CA PRO A 818 20.69 42.06 -36.57
C PRO A 818 21.02 40.56 -36.70
N GLN A 819 20.93 39.79 -35.60
CA GLN A 819 21.27 38.37 -35.54
C GLN A 819 20.27 37.63 -34.62
N PRO A 820 19.01 37.41 -35.05
CA PRO A 820 18.00 36.72 -34.24
C PRO A 820 18.43 35.30 -33.84
N GLU A 821 19.18 34.62 -34.70
CA GLU A 821 19.71 33.27 -34.48
C GLU A 821 20.71 33.16 -33.32
N ASP A 822 21.26 34.29 -32.85
CA ASP A 822 22.12 34.32 -31.66
C ASP A 822 21.33 34.11 -30.36
N TYR A 823 20.00 34.20 -30.41
CA TYR A 823 19.13 33.97 -29.27
C TYR A 823 18.58 32.54 -29.24
N ALA A 824 18.61 31.94 -28.06
CA ALA A 824 17.90 30.71 -27.73
C ALA A 824 16.96 30.96 -26.55
N LEU A 825 15.67 30.77 -26.76
CA LEU A 825 14.60 30.93 -25.78
C LEU A 825 14.21 29.56 -25.23
N ILE A 826 14.37 29.37 -23.92
CA ILE A 826 14.15 28.10 -23.23
C ILE A 826 12.96 28.26 -22.30
N PHE A 827 11.85 27.58 -22.64
CA PHE A 827 10.56 27.71 -21.97
C PHE A 827 10.31 26.55 -21.02
N LEU A 828 9.92 26.83 -19.78
CA LEU A 828 9.38 25.81 -18.89
C LEU A 828 7.99 25.36 -19.39
N GLY A 829 7.87 24.11 -19.83
CA GLY A 829 6.63 23.52 -20.33
C GLY A 829 5.76 22.85 -19.27
N ASP A 830 6.25 22.62 -18.05
CA ASP A 830 5.48 21.93 -17.01
C ASP A 830 4.30 22.79 -16.49
N PRO A 831 3.09 22.23 -16.31
CA PRO A 831 2.77 20.80 -16.42
C PRO A 831 2.29 20.33 -17.81
N ASP A 832 2.07 21.24 -18.76
CA ASP A 832 1.50 20.93 -20.08
C ASP A 832 2.41 21.42 -21.23
N PRO A 833 3.34 20.57 -21.70
CA PRO A 833 4.23 20.92 -22.80
C PRO A 833 3.49 21.09 -24.14
N GLN A 834 2.29 20.52 -24.31
CA GLN A 834 1.52 20.66 -25.55
C GLN A 834 0.93 22.06 -25.63
N LEU A 835 0.29 22.52 -24.55
CA LEU A 835 -0.20 23.89 -24.43
C LEU A 835 0.94 24.89 -24.59
N ALA A 836 2.11 24.59 -24.01
CA ALA A 836 3.28 25.45 -24.12
C ALA A 836 3.77 25.61 -25.56
N ASN A 837 3.86 24.51 -26.32
CA ASN A 837 4.22 24.56 -27.74
C ASN A 837 3.19 25.33 -28.56
N GLN A 838 1.90 25.07 -28.36
CA GLN A 838 0.82 25.79 -29.08
C GLN A 838 0.86 27.29 -28.83
N THR A 839 1.02 27.70 -27.57
CA THR A 839 1.09 29.11 -27.18
C THR A 839 2.27 29.82 -27.85
N LEU A 840 3.43 29.16 -27.90
CA LEU A 840 4.62 29.67 -28.56
C LEU A 840 4.45 29.78 -30.08
N GLU A 841 3.88 28.76 -30.72
CA GLU A 841 3.64 28.75 -32.18
C GLU A 841 2.69 29.89 -32.59
N ILE A 842 1.64 30.15 -31.80
CA ILE A 842 0.72 31.26 -32.04
C ILE A 842 1.45 32.62 -31.91
N ALA A 843 2.20 32.82 -30.82
CA ALA A 843 2.92 34.08 -30.59
C ALA A 843 3.95 34.36 -31.69
N ALA A 844 4.74 33.35 -32.09
CA ALA A 844 5.70 33.46 -33.17
C ALA A 844 5.01 33.74 -34.52
N GLY A 845 3.90 33.06 -34.82
CA GLY A 845 3.12 33.26 -36.05
C GLY A 845 2.54 34.67 -36.16
N ASN A 846 2.01 35.21 -35.06
CA ASN A 846 1.46 36.58 -35.01
C ASN A 846 2.52 37.64 -35.33
N ILE A 847 3.72 37.52 -34.74
CA ILE A 847 4.81 38.47 -35.01
C ILE A 847 5.37 38.30 -36.41
N ALA A 848 5.55 37.06 -36.88
CA ALA A 848 6.04 36.81 -38.24
C ALA A 848 5.13 37.48 -39.29
N LEU A 849 3.81 37.35 -39.14
CA LEU A 849 2.84 37.99 -40.02
C LEU A 849 2.92 39.53 -39.96
N ARG A 850 2.98 40.10 -38.75
CA ARG A 850 3.11 41.56 -38.54
C ARG A 850 4.37 42.12 -39.20
N LEU A 851 5.52 41.45 -39.05
CA LEU A 851 6.78 41.88 -39.64
C LEU A 851 6.79 41.75 -41.17
N MET A 852 6.15 40.73 -41.72
CA MET A 852 5.99 40.58 -43.18
C MET A 852 5.11 41.69 -43.77
N GLU A 853 4.03 42.08 -43.10
CA GLU A 853 3.17 43.20 -43.51
C GLU A 853 3.90 44.55 -43.53
N GLU A 854 4.89 44.72 -42.64
CA GLU A 854 5.78 45.88 -42.59
C GLU A 854 6.92 45.84 -43.65
N GLY A 855 7.00 44.76 -44.44
CA GLY A 855 8.00 44.59 -45.50
C GLY A 855 9.36 44.06 -45.02
N LEU A 856 9.42 43.45 -43.83
CA LEU A 856 10.64 42.89 -43.25
C LEU A 856 10.79 41.41 -43.64
N GLU A 857 11.86 41.06 -44.35
CA GLU A 857 12.11 39.69 -44.80
C GLU A 857 12.84 38.87 -43.70
N LEU A 858 12.11 37.94 -43.07
CA LEU A 858 12.63 37.05 -42.04
C LEU A 858 13.45 35.91 -42.65
N SER A 859 14.76 36.12 -42.79
CA SER A 859 15.68 35.08 -43.28
C SER A 859 16.24 34.18 -42.18
N ARG A 860 16.12 34.58 -40.91
CA ARG A 860 16.65 33.89 -39.71
C ARG A 860 15.75 34.14 -38.51
N GLU A 861 15.71 33.20 -37.57
CA GLU A 861 14.84 33.20 -36.40
C GLU A 861 15.60 32.76 -35.14
N PRO A 862 15.17 33.18 -33.92
CA PRO A 862 15.71 32.65 -32.69
C PRO A 862 15.34 31.17 -32.52
N PHE A 863 16.14 30.43 -31.76
CA PHE A 863 15.80 29.06 -31.40
C PHE A 863 14.86 29.04 -30.22
N CYS A 864 13.76 28.31 -30.31
CA CYS A 864 12.82 28.16 -29.19
C CYS A 864 12.71 26.69 -28.79
N SER A 865 12.93 26.39 -27.51
CA SER A 865 12.85 25.05 -26.95
C SER A 865 11.89 25.03 -25.75
N VAL A 866 10.82 24.25 -25.84
CA VAL A 866 9.96 23.92 -24.70
C VAL A 866 10.57 22.74 -23.94
N VAL A 867 10.77 22.92 -22.64
CA VAL A 867 11.45 21.97 -21.75
C VAL A 867 10.52 21.57 -20.63
N ALA A 868 10.20 20.28 -20.55
CA ALA A 868 9.32 19.70 -19.54
C ALA A 868 9.93 18.39 -19.00
N GLY A 869 9.48 17.98 -17.81
CA GLY A 869 9.88 16.70 -17.20
C GLY A 869 11.29 16.67 -16.61
N LEU A 870 12.01 17.80 -16.58
CA LEU A 870 13.35 17.84 -15.98
C LEU A 870 13.29 17.80 -14.44
N ASN A 871 14.09 16.93 -13.85
CA ASN A 871 14.25 16.82 -12.41
C ASN A 871 15.19 17.91 -11.84
N PRO A 872 15.30 18.08 -10.51
CA PRO A 872 16.16 19.11 -9.92
C PRO A 872 17.64 19.05 -10.34
N TYR A 873 18.24 17.86 -10.44
CA TYR A 873 19.64 17.70 -10.88
C TYR A 873 19.84 18.18 -12.32
N GLN A 874 18.91 17.85 -13.21
CA GLN A 874 18.94 18.27 -14.61
C GLN A 874 18.78 19.79 -14.74
N TRP A 875 17.88 20.39 -13.95
CA TRP A 875 17.74 21.85 -13.92
C TRP A 875 18.97 22.56 -13.34
N GLU A 876 19.61 22.01 -12.30
CA GLU A 876 20.88 22.53 -11.77
C GLU A 876 22.00 22.55 -12.83
N ARG A 877 21.94 21.65 -13.82
CA ARG A 877 22.84 21.63 -14.97
C ARG A 877 22.41 22.58 -16.10
N LEU A 878 21.12 22.79 -16.30
CA LEU A 878 20.61 23.68 -17.36
C LEU A 878 20.72 25.15 -16.99
N ILE A 879 20.38 25.53 -15.74
CA ILE A 879 20.35 26.92 -15.28
C ILE A 879 21.69 27.65 -15.52
N PRO A 880 22.87 27.08 -15.21
CA PRO A 880 24.15 27.73 -15.49
C PRO A 880 24.44 27.98 -16.97
N GLN A 881 23.72 27.34 -17.88
CA GLN A 881 23.84 27.57 -19.32
C GLN A 881 22.96 28.72 -19.82
N LEU A 882 22.05 29.23 -18.96
CA LEU A 882 21.23 30.40 -19.25
C LEU A 882 22.05 31.67 -18.99
N ASN A 883 22.09 32.57 -19.97
CA ASN A 883 22.74 33.87 -19.83
C ASN A 883 21.83 34.87 -19.13
N TYR A 884 20.52 34.79 -19.40
CA TYR A 884 19.51 35.71 -18.88
C TYR A 884 18.21 34.99 -18.52
N ARG A 885 17.36 35.64 -17.73
CA ARG A 885 15.93 35.32 -17.63
C ARG A 885 15.09 36.47 -18.18
N TYR A 886 13.96 36.17 -18.82
CA TYR A 886 12.98 37.19 -19.16
C TYR A 886 11.88 37.24 -18.09
N LEU A 887 11.58 38.44 -17.60
CA LEU A 887 10.63 38.62 -16.49
C LEU A 887 9.19 38.70 -17.04
N LEU A 888 8.44 37.61 -16.87
CA LEU A 888 7.00 37.56 -17.11
C LEU A 888 6.23 38.16 -15.93
N LYS A 889 4.98 38.60 -16.14
CA LYS A 889 4.15 39.21 -15.07
C LYS A 889 3.87 38.26 -13.91
N ARG A 890 3.75 36.97 -14.19
CA ARG A 890 3.78 35.90 -13.18
C ARG A 890 4.72 34.80 -13.64
N GLU A 891 5.51 34.31 -12.70
CA GLU A 891 6.49 33.26 -12.95
C GLU A 891 6.20 32.02 -12.08
N ARG A 892 6.40 30.84 -12.66
CA ARG A 892 6.41 29.56 -11.95
C ARG A 892 7.79 28.94 -12.06
N PHE A 893 8.49 28.81 -10.93
CA PHE A 893 9.81 28.18 -10.92
C PHE A 893 9.71 26.68 -10.61
N PRO A 894 10.62 25.85 -11.17
CA PRO A 894 10.84 24.50 -10.71
C PRO A 894 11.08 24.45 -9.19
N LYS A 895 10.60 23.39 -8.55
CA LYS A 895 10.65 23.21 -7.09
C LYS A 895 12.11 23.26 -6.60
N GLY A 896 12.37 24.07 -5.57
CA GLY A 896 13.70 24.20 -4.95
C GLY A 896 14.68 25.12 -5.69
N LEU A 897 14.39 25.55 -6.92
CA LEU A 897 15.38 26.25 -7.77
C LEU A 897 15.17 27.76 -7.89
N ARG A 898 14.17 28.31 -7.19
CA ARG A 898 13.92 29.75 -7.11
C ARG A 898 15.20 30.57 -6.81
N PRO A 899 16.04 30.21 -5.82
CA PRO A 899 17.24 31.00 -5.53
C PRO A 899 18.27 31.00 -6.66
N ALA A 900 18.39 29.90 -7.40
CA ALA A 900 19.31 29.80 -8.54
C ALA A 900 18.82 30.62 -9.73
N ILE A 901 17.52 30.51 -10.05
CA ILE A 901 16.90 31.24 -11.16
C ILE A 901 16.89 32.75 -10.91
N GLN A 902 16.60 33.20 -9.68
CA GLN A 902 16.58 34.62 -9.34
C GLN A 902 17.96 35.30 -9.41
N LYS A 903 19.06 34.53 -9.42
CA LYS A 903 20.42 35.05 -9.63
C LYS A 903 20.72 35.33 -11.11
N LEU A 904 19.94 34.80 -12.05
CA LEU A 904 20.12 35.09 -13.47
C LEU A 904 19.83 36.58 -13.75
N PRO A 905 20.71 37.26 -14.51
CA PRO A 905 20.44 38.62 -14.98
C PRO A 905 19.12 38.70 -15.76
N VAL A 906 18.39 39.79 -15.58
CA VAL A 906 17.15 40.03 -16.35
C VAL A 906 17.52 40.58 -17.73
N LEU A 907 17.01 39.97 -18.80
CA LEU A 907 17.16 40.50 -20.15
C LEU A 907 16.33 41.77 -20.29
N LEU A 908 16.98 42.89 -20.61
CA LEU A 908 16.33 44.14 -20.95
C LEU A 908 16.52 44.37 -22.45
N LEU A 909 15.44 44.28 -23.22
CA LEU A 909 15.44 44.62 -24.63
C LEU A 909 15.19 46.13 -24.77
N ALA A 910 15.93 46.79 -25.67
CA ALA A 910 15.70 48.21 -25.95
C ALA A 910 14.31 48.36 -26.60
N SER A 911 13.46 49.18 -25.96
CA SER A 911 12.10 49.51 -26.40
C SER A 911 12.08 50.38 -27.64
#